data_AF-A0A2G0XB50-F1
#
_entry.id   AF-A0A2G0XB50-F1
#
_cell.length_a   1.000
_cell.length_b   1.000
_cell.length_c   1.000
_cell.angle_alpha   90.00
_cell.angle_beta   90.00
_cell.angle_gamma   90.00
#
_symmetry.space_group_name_H-M   'P 1'
#
loop_
_entity.id
_entity.type
_entity.pdbx_description
1 polymer ?
#
loop_
_entity_poly.entity_id
_entity_poly.type
_entity_poly.pdbx_seq_one_letter_code
_entity_poly.pdbx_strand_id
1 'polypeptide(L)'
;MLALLFAKALKAGATDDGFPENIDNIPKTSTFGQWWTVLHNALKSPPFLKWALEKGIDLSKPMEISPARDSISFTVNGKMQKFSGPDQGHSWAEVTGPIMRAAEVLSPERKPLNLESAHNSTSAPFEVVAHFHNELHSTRSMESINTRAAELEQSKTLRWIPGKDSNDLASESYSTRLQNEATKLGDAQNKYLLARELLPVILKNDENSETYKDLMYRTKLSIYERRRLTPEAAKAQLQQNILNALKNTTISVNPDSAYAKSMPGNSGTTVSLEKFITDNGWTIPKTTDEIVNFIDVLISHAPKQPSNGNFGGAMDWPIPLSGISPTRLTSSLTDKSLGLSSLDAYDSNKGVLDYLTTDLHFSTSQLRHPRKVIEDIIGSRKGEALGQALQDKFGGLSTPTSVNDWTLAAIHATLDPESTVKPSRTRVAGFDLADAKQWGKHPSEILQNLAYHLSGSGRVSHKLAPVAAHLLMARRAPEFLVRDIPANVTYGSHSWVSFSTAVARIEAERPGASSTLTYGEIMARAERAPISVADQATEYSAQTDALKDWGVANGIIPRNPEDTYTETQMTTVRAAYDARVRELSAASQAQATPMPSRKEMALQELKRVYGDKIPFEKKCISSFPEQREYPGPYSVVDLYLEGRLLNPPGFDWHSSDSNVSIRPIQVQAGQLKDVNKAFKEELPNYFKGMKQAVASQVKHLISTQPLEVRKDFEFGAITVMRADELYYENQYNFYGNLVGRAQKTKERKNNNLLIRTRRNGKTRTYEIDMKRGSISQTAIGSEPGYYPPRATEPHTRLVEIKPTGTHAPDIADSKPHADHIPDNFSSERTRYIAQAFVDDANIENIRKRSHRPYNI
;
A
#
# COMPACT_ATOMS: atom_id res chain seq x y z
N MET A 1 15.13 -49.31 -5.45
CA MET A 1 13.89 -49.61 -6.20
C MET A 1 13.76 -48.74 -7.44
N LEU A 2 13.80 -47.40 -7.34
CA LEU A 2 13.76 -46.52 -8.52
C LEU A 2 14.89 -46.81 -9.54
N ALA A 3 16.12 -47.05 -9.07
CA ALA A 3 17.24 -47.42 -9.92
C ALA A 3 16.97 -48.67 -10.78
N LEU A 4 16.21 -49.64 -10.26
CA LEU A 4 15.84 -50.86 -10.99
C LEU A 4 14.75 -50.59 -12.03
N LEU A 5 13.78 -49.73 -11.70
CA LEU A 5 12.75 -49.29 -12.64
C LEU A 5 13.37 -48.49 -13.79
N PHE A 6 14.31 -47.60 -13.48
CA PHE A 6 15.06 -46.84 -14.48
C PHE A 6 15.94 -47.74 -15.36
N ALA A 7 16.66 -48.71 -14.77
CA ALA A 7 17.44 -49.68 -15.54
C ALA A 7 16.57 -50.51 -16.50
N LYS A 8 15.37 -50.93 -16.07
CA LYS A 8 14.40 -51.61 -16.92
C LYS A 8 13.95 -50.71 -18.09
N ALA A 9 13.68 -49.43 -17.82
CA ALA A 9 13.32 -48.46 -18.84
C ALA A 9 14.46 -48.22 -19.86
N LEU A 10 15.71 -48.16 -19.38
CA LEU A 10 16.89 -48.06 -20.26
C LEU A 10 17.03 -49.25 -21.20
N LYS A 11 16.86 -50.48 -20.69
CA LYS A 11 16.92 -51.69 -21.51
C LYS A 11 15.80 -51.73 -22.56
N ALA A 12 14.60 -51.28 -22.20
CA ALA A 12 13.49 -51.17 -23.15
C ALA A 12 13.79 -50.16 -24.26
N GLY A 13 14.44 -49.04 -23.95
CA GLY A 13 14.85 -48.06 -24.96
C GLY A 13 16.02 -48.49 -25.84
N ALA A 14 16.73 -49.56 -25.48
CA ALA A 14 17.87 -50.08 -26.24
C ALA A 14 17.47 -51.02 -27.39
N THR A 15 16.17 -51.24 -27.65
CA THR A 15 15.64 -52.19 -28.64
C THR A 15 14.96 -51.52 -29.85
N ASP A 16 15.51 -50.43 -30.40
CA ASP A 16 15.03 -49.66 -31.57
C ASP A 16 13.66 -48.93 -31.47
N ASP A 17 12.82 -49.23 -30.46
CA ASP A 17 11.47 -48.64 -30.30
C ASP A 17 11.44 -47.32 -29.49
N GLY A 18 12.60 -46.77 -29.13
CA GLY A 18 12.72 -45.56 -28.31
C GLY A 18 12.47 -45.79 -26.81
N PHE A 19 12.82 -44.80 -25.98
CA PHE A 19 12.60 -44.89 -24.53
C PHE A 19 11.11 -44.88 -24.20
N PRO A 20 10.68 -45.56 -23.12
CA PRO A 20 9.28 -45.50 -22.68
C PRO A 20 8.89 -44.07 -22.32
N GLU A 21 7.63 -43.70 -22.58
CA GLU A 21 7.11 -42.37 -22.26
C GLU A 21 7.19 -42.10 -20.75
N ASN A 22 6.81 -43.08 -19.93
CA ASN A 22 6.81 -42.98 -18.47
C ASN A 22 7.48 -44.18 -17.77
N ILE A 23 7.82 -43.95 -16.50
CA ILE A 23 8.23 -44.97 -15.54
C ILE A 23 7.13 -45.08 -14.47
N ASP A 24 6.43 -46.20 -14.44
CA ASP A 24 5.40 -46.49 -13.45
C ASP A 24 5.95 -46.97 -12.11
N ASN A 25 5.11 -46.90 -11.07
CA ASN A 25 5.39 -47.35 -9.71
C ASN A 25 6.57 -46.61 -9.06
N ILE A 26 6.66 -45.29 -9.29
CA ILE A 26 7.66 -44.42 -8.69
C ILE A 26 7.65 -44.58 -7.15
N PRO A 27 8.76 -45.06 -6.53
CA PRO A 27 8.80 -45.29 -5.10
C PRO A 27 8.80 -43.96 -4.34
N LYS A 28 7.79 -43.70 -3.51
CA LYS A 28 7.67 -42.48 -2.70
C LYS A 28 8.84 -42.23 -1.74
N THR A 29 9.59 -43.28 -1.40
CA THR A 29 10.78 -43.20 -0.53
C THR A 29 12.05 -42.83 -1.29
N SER A 30 12.05 -42.85 -2.62
CA SER A 30 13.18 -42.39 -3.42
C SER A 30 13.25 -40.85 -3.41
N THR A 31 14.47 -40.31 -3.52
CA THR A 31 14.73 -38.88 -3.66
C THR A 31 13.81 -38.21 -4.71
N PHE A 32 13.79 -38.75 -5.94
CA PHE A 32 12.88 -38.27 -6.98
C PHE A 32 11.41 -38.38 -6.55
N GLY A 33 10.98 -39.55 -6.05
CA GLY A 33 9.59 -39.79 -5.65
C GLY A 33 9.09 -38.90 -4.51
N GLN A 34 9.97 -38.45 -3.63
CA GLN A 34 9.66 -37.48 -2.59
C GLN A 34 9.32 -36.10 -3.19
N TRP A 35 10.15 -35.57 -4.09
CA TRP A 35 9.86 -34.30 -4.77
C TRP A 35 8.67 -34.40 -5.72
N TRP A 36 8.51 -35.53 -6.39
CA TRP A 36 7.33 -35.83 -7.20
C TRP A 36 6.05 -35.77 -6.34
N THR A 37 6.11 -36.32 -5.12
CA THR A 37 5.01 -36.24 -4.16
C THR A 37 4.74 -34.78 -3.74
N VAL A 38 5.77 -33.98 -3.45
CA VAL A 38 5.60 -32.55 -3.11
C VAL A 38 4.93 -31.78 -4.26
N LEU A 39 5.36 -32.00 -5.51
CA LEU A 39 4.76 -31.37 -6.69
C LEU A 39 3.26 -31.72 -6.81
N HIS A 40 2.91 -33.01 -6.73
CA HIS A 40 1.52 -33.44 -6.82
C HIS A 40 0.67 -32.97 -5.63
N ASN A 41 1.25 -32.86 -4.43
CA ASN A 41 0.57 -32.28 -3.28
C ASN A 41 0.29 -30.78 -3.48
N ALA A 42 1.19 -30.05 -4.16
CA ALA A 42 0.98 -28.66 -4.53
C ALA A 42 -0.15 -28.52 -5.58
N LEU A 43 -0.18 -29.39 -6.59
CA LEU A 43 -1.25 -29.46 -7.61
C LEU A 43 -2.61 -29.90 -7.04
N LYS A 44 -2.63 -30.50 -5.86
CA LYS A 44 -3.84 -30.87 -5.10
C LYS A 44 -4.14 -29.87 -3.98
N SER A 45 -3.36 -28.80 -3.85
CA SER A 45 -3.58 -27.82 -2.81
C SER A 45 -4.90 -27.08 -3.03
N PRO A 46 -5.69 -26.83 -1.99
CA PRO A 46 -6.98 -26.16 -2.15
C PRO A 46 -6.93 -24.78 -2.84
N PRO A 47 -5.95 -23.89 -2.60
CA PRO A 47 -5.83 -22.63 -3.35
C PRO A 47 -5.71 -22.85 -4.86
N PHE A 48 -4.90 -23.83 -5.27
CA PHE A 48 -4.71 -24.18 -6.67
C PHE A 48 -5.97 -24.78 -7.29
N LEU A 49 -6.65 -25.68 -6.58
CA LEU A 49 -7.90 -26.27 -7.07
C LEU A 49 -8.99 -25.21 -7.26
N LYS A 50 -9.11 -24.25 -6.33
CA LYS A 50 -10.06 -23.14 -6.44
C LYS A 50 -9.76 -22.28 -7.67
N TRP A 51 -8.52 -21.85 -7.83
CA TRP A 51 -8.09 -21.05 -8.97
C TRP A 51 -8.27 -21.80 -10.31
N ALA A 52 -7.92 -23.08 -10.36
CA ALA A 52 -8.11 -23.91 -11.54
C ALA A 52 -9.59 -24.02 -11.93
N LEU A 53 -10.48 -24.18 -10.95
CA LEU A 53 -11.92 -24.20 -11.15
C LEU A 53 -12.43 -22.86 -11.70
N GLU A 54 -12.02 -21.73 -11.12
CA GLU A 54 -12.41 -20.37 -11.57
C GLU A 54 -11.97 -20.09 -13.01
N LYS A 55 -10.84 -20.68 -13.45
CA LYS A 55 -10.31 -20.56 -14.81
C LYS A 55 -10.86 -21.62 -15.77
N GLY A 56 -11.68 -22.56 -15.31
CA GLY A 56 -12.21 -23.66 -16.13
C GLY A 56 -11.13 -24.63 -16.63
N ILE A 57 -10.08 -24.82 -15.84
CA ILE A 57 -8.96 -25.72 -16.16
C ILE A 57 -9.36 -27.18 -15.90
N ASP A 58 -9.11 -28.05 -16.89
CA ASP A 58 -9.28 -29.50 -16.77
C ASP A 58 -7.99 -30.16 -16.29
N LEU A 59 -7.91 -30.44 -14.98
CA LEU A 59 -6.76 -31.05 -14.32
C LEU A 59 -6.56 -32.55 -14.63
N SER A 60 -7.51 -33.18 -15.33
CA SER A 60 -7.40 -34.57 -15.80
C SER A 60 -6.59 -34.69 -17.10
N LYS A 61 -6.27 -33.56 -17.74
CA LYS A 61 -5.55 -33.49 -19.03
C LYS A 61 -4.07 -33.17 -18.85
N PRO A 62 -3.27 -33.39 -19.91
CA PRO A 62 -1.86 -33.04 -19.88
C PRO A 62 -1.62 -31.55 -19.59
N MET A 63 -0.55 -31.28 -18.86
CA MET A 63 -0.08 -29.94 -18.52
C MET A 63 1.43 -29.84 -18.70
N GLU A 64 1.90 -28.64 -19.03
CA GLU A 64 3.33 -28.34 -19.13
C GLU A 64 3.69 -27.27 -18.10
N ILE A 65 4.57 -27.59 -17.17
CA ILE A 65 5.06 -26.68 -16.14
C ILE A 65 6.42 -26.18 -16.57
N SER A 66 6.58 -24.86 -16.76
CA SER A 66 7.84 -24.24 -17.19
C SER A 66 8.38 -23.30 -16.09
N PRO A 67 9.24 -23.79 -15.18
CA PRO A 67 9.76 -22.96 -14.09
C PRO A 67 10.60 -21.78 -14.56
N ALA A 68 11.44 -21.97 -15.59
CA ALA A 68 12.26 -20.91 -16.18
C ALA A 68 11.48 -19.71 -16.68
N ARG A 69 10.22 -19.93 -17.06
CA ARG A 69 9.34 -18.93 -17.68
C ARG A 69 8.22 -18.48 -16.77
N ASP A 70 8.19 -18.97 -15.52
CA ASP A 70 7.10 -18.77 -14.56
C ASP A 70 5.70 -18.94 -15.21
N SER A 71 5.53 -20.07 -15.91
CA SER A 71 4.31 -20.34 -16.68
C SER A 71 3.89 -21.79 -16.63
N ILE A 72 2.58 -22.03 -16.63
CA ILE A 72 1.99 -23.36 -16.75
C ILE A 72 0.97 -23.35 -17.90
N SER A 73 1.05 -24.35 -18.76
CA SER A 73 0.08 -24.57 -19.82
C SER A 73 -0.92 -25.64 -19.38
N PHE A 74 -2.21 -25.33 -19.50
CA PHE A 74 -3.32 -26.21 -19.10
C PHE A 74 -4.31 -26.37 -20.25
N THR A 75 -5.09 -27.46 -20.22
CA THR A 75 -6.27 -27.56 -21.09
C THR A 75 -7.45 -26.80 -20.47
N VAL A 76 -7.96 -25.80 -21.19
CA VAL A 76 -9.14 -25.01 -20.82
C VAL A 76 -10.14 -25.11 -21.96
N ASN A 77 -11.35 -25.59 -21.66
CA ASN A 77 -12.41 -25.79 -22.67
C ASN A 77 -11.93 -26.54 -23.92
N GLY A 78 -11.08 -27.57 -23.73
CA GLY A 78 -10.55 -28.42 -24.82
C GLY A 78 -9.38 -27.83 -25.61
N LYS A 79 -8.83 -26.66 -25.23
CA LYS A 79 -7.64 -26.07 -25.87
C LYS A 79 -6.53 -25.85 -24.86
N MET A 80 -5.29 -26.10 -25.27
CA MET A 80 -4.11 -25.77 -24.45
C MET A 80 -3.95 -24.26 -24.37
N GLN A 81 -3.96 -23.71 -23.16
CA GLN A 81 -3.78 -22.29 -22.87
C GLN A 81 -2.63 -22.11 -21.90
N LYS A 82 -1.76 -21.15 -22.19
CA LYS A 82 -0.62 -20.79 -21.33
C LYS A 82 -1.02 -19.70 -20.35
N PHE A 83 -0.72 -19.91 -19.08
CA PHE A 83 -0.84 -18.92 -18.02
C PHE A 83 0.56 -18.55 -17.53
N SER A 84 0.81 -17.26 -17.32
CA SER A 84 2.10 -16.77 -16.85
C SER A 84 1.93 -15.72 -15.75
N GLY A 85 2.92 -15.64 -14.85
CA GLY A 85 2.94 -14.66 -13.76
C GLY A 85 2.74 -13.20 -14.20
N PRO A 86 3.45 -12.71 -15.23
CA PRO A 86 3.26 -11.37 -15.76
C PRO A 86 1.82 -11.04 -16.18
N ASP A 87 1.08 -12.02 -16.70
CA ASP A 87 -0.28 -11.81 -17.23
C ASP A 87 -1.37 -11.94 -16.15
N GLN A 88 -1.10 -12.70 -15.09
CA GLN A 88 -2.08 -13.03 -14.05
C GLN A 88 -1.93 -12.17 -12.79
N GLY A 89 -0.83 -11.41 -12.66
CA GLY A 89 -0.58 -10.54 -11.51
C GLY A 89 -0.29 -11.31 -10.22
N HIS A 90 -0.51 -10.67 -9.06
CA HIS A 90 -0.05 -11.19 -7.77
C HIS A 90 -0.67 -12.54 -7.36
N SER A 91 -1.88 -12.85 -7.80
CA SER A 91 -2.57 -14.12 -7.46
C SER A 91 -1.93 -15.35 -8.12
N TRP A 92 -1.10 -15.18 -9.15
CA TRP A 92 -0.37 -16.29 -9.77
C TRP A 92 0.68 -16.89 -8.86
N ALA A 93 1.53 -16.04 -8.29
CA ALA A 93 2.59 -16.46 -7.39
C ALA A 93 2.01 -17.11 -6.12
N GLU A 94 0.80 -16.68 -5.72
CA GLU A 94 0.03 -17.26 -4.63
C GLU A 94 -0.30 -18.73 -4.88
N VAL A 95 -0.89 -19.00 -6.05
CA VAL A 95 -1.40 -20.32 -6.39
C VAL A 95 -0.33 -21.29 -6.87
N THR A 96 0.66 -20.79 -7.63
CA THR A 96 1.62 -21.64 -8.35
C THR A 96 3.01 -21.69 -7.73
N GLY A 97 3.31 -20.83 -6.75
CA GLY A 97 4.64 -20.75 -6.13
C GLY A 97 5.17 -22.11 -5.63
N PRO A 98 4.41 -22.91 -4.87
CA PRO A 98 4.84 -24.24 -4.45
C PRO A 98 5.07 -25.22 -5.61
N ILE A 99 4.25 -25.10 -6.68
CA ILE A 99 4.39 -25.91 -7.90
C ILE A 99 5.71 -25.58 -8.58
N MET A 100 6.01 -24.28 -8.78
CA MET A 100 7.24 -23.82 -9.42
C MET A 100 8.48 -24.26 -8.66
N ARG A 101 8.51 -24.12 -7.32
CA ARG A 101 9.67 -24.54 -6.51
C ARG A 101 9.93 -26.04 -6.56
N ALA A 102 8.89 -26.86 -6.51
CA ALA A 102 9.04 -28.31 -6.66
C ALA A 102 9.54 -28.68 -8.07
N ALA A 103 9.00 -28.01 -9.08
CA ALA A 103 9.36 -28.17 -10.48
C ALA A 103 10.82 -27.76 -10.77
N GLU A 104 11.32 -26.67 -10.18
CA GLU A 104 12.73 -26.25 -10.28
C GLU A 104 13.70 -27.33 -9.79
N VAL A 105 13.35 -28.05 -8.72
CA VAL A 105 14.18 -29.13 -8.19
C VAL A 105 14.09 -30.39 -9.06
N LEU A 106 12.91 -30.68 -9.59
CA LEU A 106 12.68 -31.82 -10.49
C LEU A 106 13.31 -31.64 -11.87
N SER A 107 13.56 -30.40 -12.30
CA SER A 107 14.19 -30.06 -13.59
C SER A 107 15.41 -29.15 -13.39
N PRO A 108 16.58 -29.69 -12.98
CA PRO A 108 17.78 -28.91 -12.73
C PRO A 108 18.29 -28.12 -13.96
N GLU A 109 18.03 -28.63 -15.17
CA GLU A 109 18.32 -27.96 -16.45
C GLU A 109 17.28 -26.88 -16.83
N ARG A 110 16.27 -26.67 -15.97
CA ARG A 110 15.16 -25.72 -16.17
C ARG A 110 14.34 -25.97 -17.44
N LYS A 111 14.27 -27.22 -17.89
CA LYS A 111 13.37 -27.66 -18.97
C LYS A 111 11.93 -27.77 -18.48
N PRO A 112 10.93 -27.59 -19.35
CA PRO A 112 9.54 -27.82 -19.01
C PRO A 112 9.29 -29.26 -18.53
N LEU A 113 8.40 -29.42 -17.55
CA LEU A 113 7.91 -30.71 -17.07
C LEU A 113 6.55 -30.99 -17.69
N ASN A 114 6.46 -32.06 -18.47
CA ASN A 114 5.21 -32.52 -19.06
C ASN A 114 4.56 -33.54 -18.13
N LEU A 115 3.37 -33.24 -17.60
CA LEU A 115 2.60 -34.15 -16.77
C LEU A 115 1.37 -34.61 -17.55
N GLU A 116 1.03 -35.90 -17.50
CA GLU A 116 -0.20 -36.42 -18.12
C GLU A 116 -1.47 -35.90 -17.42
N SER A 117 -1.40 -35.71 -16.10
CA SER A 117 -2.48 -35.13 -15.30
C SER A 117 -1.96 -34.63 -13.95
N ALA A 118 -2.76 -33.80 -13.27
CA ALA A 118 -2.45 -33.34 -11.91
C ALA A 118 -2.49 -34.48 -10.87
N HIS A 119 -3.17 -35.58 -11.17
CA HIS A 119 -3.57 -36.58 -10.18
C HIS A 119 -2.67 -37.81 -10.15
N ASN A 120 -2.00 -38.14 -11.26
CA ASN A 120 -1.14 -39.33 -11.39
C ASN A 120 0.24 -39.11 -10.76
N SER A 121 0.39 -39.40 -9.47
CA SER A 121 1.66 -39.26 -8.74
C SER A 121 2.49 -40.56 -8.67
N THR A 122 2.05 -41.63 -9.33
CA THR A 122 2.70 -42.95 -9.28
C THR A 122 3.46 -43.29 -10.55
N SER A 123 3.25 -42.51 -11.61
CA SER A 123 4.00 -42.56 -12.85
C SER A 123 4.69 -41.22 -13.09
N ALA A 124 5.84 -41.22 -13.75
CA ALA A 124 6.56 -40.00 -14.12
C ALA A 124 7.22 -40.15 -15.51
N PRO A 125 7.31 -39.08 -16.30
CA PRO A 125 7.97 -39.13 -17.60
C PRO A 125 9.42 -39.59 -17.48
N PHE A 126 9.85 -40.48 -18.39
CA PHE A 126 11.21 -41.00 -18.40
C PHE A 126 12.25 -39.88 -18.44
N GLU A 127 12.04 -38.88 -19.30
CA GLU A 127 12.96 -37.74 -19.46
C GLU A 127 13.12 -36.94 -18.17
N VAL A 128 12.04 -36.76 -17.40
CA VAL A 128 12.07 -36.01 -16.14
C VAL A 128 12.90 -36.76 -15.09
N VAL A 129 12.73 -38.08 -14.98
CA VAL A 129 13.54 -38.93 -14.09
C VAL A 129 15.02 -38.92 -14.52
N ALA A 130 15.27 -38.98 -15.82
CA ALA A 130 16.61 -38.96 -16.40
C ALA A 130 17.34 -37.63 -16.11
N HIS A 131 16.68 -36.50 -16.38
CA HIS A 131 17.22 -35.16 -16.10
C HIS A 131 17.51 -34.93 -14.62
N PHE A 132 16.61 -35.35 -13.75
CA PHE A 132 16.80 -35.22 -12.30
C PHE A 132 18.08 -35.92 -11.81
N HIS A 133 18.43 -37.06 -12.42
CA HIS A 133 19.60 -37.85 -12.07
C HIS A 133 20.84 -37.55 -12.93
N ASN A 134 20.78 -36.55 -13.82
CA ASN A 134 21.81 -36.23 -14.81
C ASN A 134 22.20 -37.45 -15.68
N GLU A 135 21.22 -38.31 -15.95
CA GLU A 135 21.34 -39.47 -16.84
C GLU A 135 20.92 -39.05 -18.25
N LEU A 136 21.72 -38.23 -18.91
CA LEU A 136 21.44 -37.79 -20.29
C LEU A 136 21.82 -38.90 -21.28
N HIS A 137 20.89 -39.27 -22.17
CA HIS A 137 21.02 -40.46 -23.04
C HIS A 137 21.09 -40.15 -24.55
N SER A 138 20.84 -38.91 -24.98
CA SER A 138 20.74 -38.53 -26.40
C SER A 138 22.04 -38.64 -27.24
N THR A 139 23.13 -39.15 -26.64
CA THR A 139 24.45 -39.34 -27.28
C THR A 139 25.09 -40.70 -27.01
N ARG A 140 24.35 -41.64 -26.36
CA ARG A 140 24.89 -42.93 -25.90
C ARG A 140 24.59 -44.06 -26.90
N SER A 141 25.58 -44.89 -27.22
CA SER A 141 25.38 -46.11 -28.02
C SER A 141 24.51 -47.12 -27.27
N MET A 142 23.82 -48.03 -27.99
CA MET A 142 23.02 -49.11 -27.38
C MET A 142 23.83 -49.93 -26.36
N GLU A 143 25.10 -50.18 -26.66
CA GLU A 143 26.03 -50.87 -25.76
C GLU A 143 26.20 -50.09 -24.45
N SER A 144 26.46 -48.78 -24.51
CA SER A 144 26.62 -47.94 -23.32
C SER A 144 25.33 -47.78 -22.49
N ILE A 145 24.15 -47.82 -23.12
CA ILE A 145 22.85 -47.83 -22.43
C ILE A 145 22.68 -49.15 -21.66
N ASN A 146 22.97 -50.28 -22.30
CA ASN A 146 22.90 -51.60 -21.67
C ASN A 146 23.91 -51.77 -20.54
N THR A 147 25.15 -51.29 -20.71
CA THR A 147 26.16 -51.26 -19.64
C THR A 147 25.68 -50.45 -18.46
N ARG A 148 25.16 -49.22 -18.70
CA ARG A 148 24.63 -48.39 -17.61
C ARG A 148 23.44 -49.03 -16.90
N ALA A 149 22.55 -49.68 -17.63
CA ALA A 149 21.43 -50.42 -17.04
C ALA A 149 21.91 -51.56 -16.12
N ALA A 150 22.93 -52.32 -16.54
CA ALA A 150 23.53 -53.37 -15.71
C ALA A 150 24.21 -52.81 -14.45
N GLU A 151 24.91 -51.68 -14.57
CA GLU A 151 25.51 -50.98 -13.41
C GLU A 151 24.44 -50.53 -12.40
N LEU A 152 23.31 -50.02 -12.86
CA LEU A 152 22.19 -49.60 -12.00
C LEU A 152 21.51 -50.79 -11.33
N GLU A 153 21.40 -51.93 -12.01
CA GLU A 153 20.90 -53.18 -11.43
C GLU A 153 21.81 -53.71 -10.32
N GLN A 154 23.13 -53.62 -10.51
CA GLN A 154 24.12 -54.07 -9.54
C GLN A 154 24.25 -53.10 -8.36
N SER A 155 24.42 -51.81 -8.63
CA SER A 155 24.63 -50.79 -7.60
C SER A 155 23.34 -50.45 -6.84
N LYS A 156 22.17 -50.59 -7.48
CA LYS A 156 20.85 -50.18 -6.96
C LYS A 156 20.79 -48.70 -6.53
N THR A 157 21.69 -47.87 -7.08
CA THR A 157 21.82 -46.45 -6.75
C THR A 157 21.67 -45.58 -8.00
N LEU A 158 20.95 -44.46 -7.87
CA LEU A 158 20.93 -43.38 -8.85
C LEU A 158 21.51 -42.14 -8.18
N ARG A 159 22.55 -41.54 -8.78
CA ARG A 159 23.13 -40.30 -8.26
C ARG A 159 22.22 -39.12 -8.58
N TRP A 160 22.22 -38.15 -7.70
CA TRP A 160 21.70 -36.81 -7.96
C TRP A 160 22.89 -35.85 -8.00
N ILE A 161 22.91 -34.94 -8.97
CA ILE A 161 23.94 -33.91 -9.11
C ILE A 161 23.21 -32.56 -9.17
N PRO A 162 23.51 -31.59 -8.28
CA PRO A 162 22.94 -30.24 -8.39
C PRO A 162 23.24 -29.62 -9.76
N GLY A 163 22.30 -28.84 -10.30
CA GLY A 163 22.49 -28.13 -11.57
C GLY A 163 23.72 -27.21 -11.56
N LYS A 164 24.31 -26.99 -12.75
CA LYS A 164 25.63 -26.39 -12.96
C LYS A 164 25.77 -24.89 -12.59
N ASP A 165 24.65 -24.16 -12.44
CA ASP A 165 24.64 -22.69 -12.41
C ASP A 165 24.01 -22.08 -11.14
N SER A 166 24.13 -22.72 -9.98
CA SER A 166 23.52 -22.20 -8.77
C SER A 166 24.44 -22.34 -7.56
N ASN A 167 25.19 -21.27 -7.29
CA ASN A 167 25.98 -21.15 -6.06
C ASN A 167 25.12 -21.29 -4.78
N ASP A 168 23.81 -21.03 -4.85
CA ASP A 168 22.84 -21.26 -3.75
C ASP A 168 22.48 -22.75 -3.51
N LEU A 169 22.61 -23.64 -4.51
CA LEU A 169 22.18 -25.05 -4.37
C LEU A 169 23.27 -25.98 -3.82
N ALA A 170 24.50 -25.50 -3.59
CA ALA A 170 25.66 -26.32 -3.25
C ALA A 170 25.89 -26.53 -1.74
N SER A 171 25.27 -25.74 -0.86
CA SER A 171 25.60 -25.67 0.57
C SER A 171 24.60 -26.37 1.52
N GLU A 172 23.38 -26.65 1.08
CA GLU A 172 22.33 -27.25 1.91
C GLU A 172 22.05 -28.71 1.49
N SER A 173 22.05 -29.64 2.44
CA SER A 173 21.72 -31.06 2.19
C SER A 173 20.35 -31.19 1.53
N TYR A 174 20.26 -32.07 0.54
CA TYR A 174 19.02 -32.45 -0.16
C TYR A 174 17.85 -32.72 0.81
N SER A 175 18.11 -33.45 1.89
CA SER A 175 17.10 -33.83 2.88
C SER A 175 16.53 -32.61 3.61
N THR A 176 17.38 -31.64 3.93
CA THR A 176 16.98 -30.39 4.58
C THR A 176 16.10 -29.57 3.65
N ARG A 177 16.46 -29.47 2.37
CA ARG A 177 15.71 -28.67 1.39
C ARG A 177 14.32 -29.25 1.09
N LEU A 178 14.24 -30.57 0.91
CA LEU A 178 12.97 -31.28 0.77
C LEU A 178 12.09 -31.07 2.00
N GLN A 179 12.66 -31.24 3.19
CA GLN A 179 11.95 -31.05 4.45
C GLN A 179 11.43 -29.62 4.58
N ASN A 180 12.22 -28.62 4.21
CA ASN A 180 11.84 -27.21 4.22
C ASN A 180 10.68 -26.93 3.26
N GLU A 181 10.74 -27.41 2.01
CA GLU A 181 9.64 -27.19 1.05
C GLU A 181 8.36 -27.96 1.41
N ALA A 182 8.46 -29.19 1.89
CA ALA A 182 7.32 -29.94 2.42
C ALA A 182 6.67 -29.22 3.61
N THR A 183 7.49 -28.66 4.51
CA THR A 183 7.03 -27.88 5.66
C THR A 183 6.30 -26.62 5.23
N LYS A 184 6.88 -25.83 4.32
CA LYS A 184 6.24 -24.62 3.77
C LYS A 184 4.90 -24.93 3.11
N LEU A 185 4.82 -26.03 2.34
CA LEU A 185 3.56 -26.46 1.72
C LEU A 185 2.53 -26.88 2.77
N GLY A 186 2.94 -27.65 3.78
CA GLY A 186 2.07 -28.06 4.88
C GLY A 186 1.54 -26.87 5.68
N ASP A 187 2.38 -25.89 5.98
CA ASP A 187 1.98 -24.66 6.68
C ASP A 187 0.98 -23.83 5.85
N ALA A 188 1.23 -23.69 4.55
CA ALA A 188 0.31 -22.99 3.64
C ALA A 188 -1.06 -23.69 3.56
N GLN A 189 -1.09 -25.02 3.51
CA GLN A 189 -2.33 -25.79 3.53
C GLN A 189 -3.08 -25.62 4.86
N ASN A 190 -2.38 -25.63 6.00
CA ASN A 190 -3.01 -25.37 7.30
C ASN A 190 -3.64 -23.98 7.36
N LYS A 191 -2.94 -22.94 6.88
CA LYS A 191 -3.48 -21.57 6.81
C LYS A 191 -4.75 -21.50 5.96
N TYR A 192 -4.77 -22.16 4.81
CA TYR A 192 -5.97 -22.23 3.98
C TYR A 192 -7.12 -22.96 4.68
N LEU A 193 -6.84 -24.11 5.31
CA LEU A 193 -7.86 -24.88 6.03
C LEU A 193 -8.45 -24.06 7.18
N LEU A 194 -7.61 -23.36 7.94
CA LEU A 194 -8.06 -22.43 8.96
C LEU A 194 -8.97 -21.34 8.37
N ALA A 195 -8.53 -20.67 7.30
CA ALA A 195 -9.33 -19.64 6.63
C ALA A 195 -10.70 -20.16 6.17
N ARG A 196 -10.75 -21.38 5.62
CA ARG A 196 -12.00 -22.04 5.21
C ARG A 196 -12.92 -22.29 6.40
N GLU A 197 -12.41 -22.85 7.49
CA GLU A 197 -13.22 -23.16 8.67
C GLU A 197 -13.67 -21.92 9.46
N LEU A 198 -13.05 -20.76 9.21
CA LEU A 198 -13.50 -19.47 9.77
C LEU A 198 -14.72 -18.90 9.03
N LEU A 199 -14.97 -19.25 7.76
CA LEU A 199 -16.11 -18.72 7.00
C LEU A 199 -17.49 -19.02 7.63
N PRO A 200 -17.80 -20.25 8.08
CA PRO A 200 -19.06 -20.54 8.75
C PRO A 200 -19.22 -19.80 10.09
N VAL A 201 -18.11 -19.41 10.74
CA VAL A 201 -18.15 -18.60 11.97
C VAL A 201 -18.65 -17.19 11.66
N ILE A 202 -18.21 -16.60 10.55
CA ILE A 202 -18.71 -15.30 10.07
C ILE A 202 -20.20 -15.39 9.79
N LEU A 203 -20.63 -16.34 8.93
CA LEU A 203 -22.04 -16.46 8.49
C LEU A 203 -23.03 -16.65 9.65
N LYS A 204 -22.59 -17.20 10.79
CA LYS A 204 -23.42 -17.37 11.99
C LYS A 204 -23.48 -16.13 12.88
N ASN A 205 -22.57 -15.17 12.73
CA ASN A 205 -22.42 -14.03 13.64
C ASN A 205 -22.44 -12.66 12.94
N ASP A 206 -22.56 -12.62 11.61
CA ASP A 206 -22.65 -11.39 10.82
C ASP A 206 -24.01 -10.69 10.97
N GLU A 207 -24.14 -9.50 10.39
CA GLU A 207 -25.36 -8.69 10.46
C GLU A 207 -26.61 -9.36 9.85
N ASN A 208 -26.41 -10.35 8.98
CA ASN A 208 -27.47 -11.08 8.32
C ASN A 208 -27.95 -12.29 9.13
N SER A 209 -27.19 -12.73 10.13
CA SER A 209 -27.50 -13.89 10.95
C SER A 209 -28.69 -13.64 11.88
N GLU A 210 -29.49 -14.68 12.11
CA GLU A 210 -30.64 -14.62 13.02
C GLU A 210 -30.20 -14.29 14.46
N THR A 211 -29.02 -14.76 14.85
CA THR A 211 -28.43 -14.49 16.17
C THR A 211 -28.08 -13.01 16.33
N TYR A 212 -27.45 -12.40 15.32
CA TYR A 212 -27.13 -10.98 15.37
C TYR A 212 -28.40 -10.13 15.40
N LYS A 213 -29.38 -10.46 14.55
CA LYS A 213 -30.67 -9.75 14.47
C LYS A 213 -31.43 -9.81 15.80
N ASP A 214 -31.50 -10.97 16.46
CA ASP A 214 -32.11 -11.11 17.80
C ASP A 214 -31.39 -10.22 18.83
N LEU A 215 -30.06 -10.28 18.88
CA LEU A 215 -29.28 -9.50 19.83
C LEU A 215 -29.46 -7.99 19.61
N MET A 216 -29.41 -7.52 18.37
CA MET A 216 -29.64 -6.11 18.04
C MET A 216 -31.08 -5.68 18.32
N TYR A 217 -32.07 -6.52 18.03
CA TYR A 217 -33.46 -6.26 18.41
C TYR A 217 -33.61 -6.06 19.92
N ARG A 218 -32.97 -6.92 20.73
CA ARG A 218 -32.99 -6.85 22.20
C ARG A 218 -32.33 -5.58 22.77
N THR A 219 -31.43 -4.93 22.03
CA THR A 219 -30.87 -3.63 22.44
C THR A 219 -31.86 -2.46 22.28
N LYS A 220 -32.85 -2.61 21.40
CA LYS A 220 -33.87 -1.59 21.10
C LYS A 220 -35.11 -1.71 21.98
N LEU A 221 -35.22 -2.76 22.80
CA LEU A 221 -36.36 -2.99 23.68
C LEU A 221 -36.42 -1.97 24.83
N SER A 222 -37.63 -1.74 25.34
CA SER A 222 -37.86 -0.85 26.47
C SER A 222 -37.10 -1.30 27.72
N ILE A 223 -36.69 -0.36 28.59
CA ILE A 223 -35.96 -0.66 29.85
C ILE A 223 -36.71 -1.65 30.75
N TYR A 224 -38.02 -1.78 30.59
CA TYR A 224 -38.89 -2.64 31.39
C TYR A 224 -39.00 -4.08 30.85
N GLU A 225 -38.48 -4.36 29.66
CA GLU A 225 -38.56 -5.70 29.07
C GLU A 225 -37.47 -6.63 29.60
N ARG A 226 -37.86 -7.79 30.15
CA ARG A 226 -36.90 -8.77 30.72
C ARG A 226 -35.86 -9.30 29.73
N ARG A 227 -36.15 -9.26 28.42
CA ARG A 227 -35.24 -9.74 27.37
C ARG A 227 -34.28 -8.66 26.87
N ARG A 228 -34.44 -7.42 27.31
CA ARG A 228 -33.58 -6.30 26.91
C ARG A 228 -32.11 -6.61 27.22
N LEU A 229 -31.24 -6.21 26.31
CA LEU A 229 -29.80 -6.19 26.51
C LEU A 229 -29.27 -4.76 26.39
N THR A 230 -28.16 -4.46 27.07
CA THR A 230 -27.38 -3.27 26.73
C THR A 230 -26.56 -3.53 25.46
N PRO A 231 -26.19 -2.50 24.68
CA PRO A 231 -25.28 -2.66 23.54
C PRO A 231 -23.97 -3.39 23.91
N GLU A 232 -23.42 -3.12 25.10
CA GLU A 232 -22.19 -3.74 25.59
C GLU A 232 -22.39 -5.23 25.88
N ALA A 233 -23.53 -5.61 26.48
CA ALA A 233 -23.85 -7.01 26.76
C ALA A 233 -24.12 -7.80 25.47
N ALA A 234 -24.80 -7.19 24.49
CA ALA A 234 -24.99 -7.78 23.18
C ALA A 234 -23.64 -7.99 22.46
N LYS A 235 -22.74 -7.02 22.52
CA LYS A 235 -21.36 -7.14 21.99
C LYS A 235 -20.59 -8.26 22.68
N ALA A 236 -20.61 -8.32 24.02
CA ALA A 236 -19.94 -9.39 24.77
C ALA A 236 -20.49 -10.78 24.42
N GLN A 237 -21.81 -10.91 24.22
CA GLN A 237 -22.41 -12.17 23.79
C GLN A 237 -21.96 -12.59 22.38
N LEU A 238 -21.88 -11.67 21.42
CA LEU A 238 -21.34 -11.96 20.09
C LEU A 238 -19.88 -12.44 20.15
N GLN A 239 -19.05 -11.77 20.95
CA GLN A 239 -17.64 -12.17 21.17
C GLN A 239 -17.55 -13.59 21.75
N GLN A 240 -18.42 -13.91 22.72
CA GLN A 240 -18.46 -15.24 23.33
C GLN A 240 -18.96 -16.31 22.35
N ASN A 241 -19.93 -15.98 21.48
CA ASN A 241 -20.41 -16.89 20.45
C ASN A 241 -19.29 -17.25 19.46
N ILE A 242 -18.50 -16.26 19.04
CA ILE A 242 -17.31 -16.45 18.20
C ILE A 242 -16.31 -17.36 18.91
N LEU A 243 -15.92 -17.04 20.15
CA LEU A 243 -14.97 -17.85 20.92
C LEU A 243 -15.42 -19.31 21.06
N ASN A 244 -16.71 -19.54 21.34
CA ASN A 244 -17.28 -20.88 21.44
C ASN A 244 -17.23 -21.62 20.09
N ALA A 245 -17.50 -20.92 18.98
CA ALA A 245 -17.39 -21.51 17.64
C ALA A 245 -15.95 -21.92 17.31
N LEU A 246 -14.96 -21.10 17.68
CA LEU A 246 -13.53 -21.41 17.48
C LEU A 246 -13.06 -22.60 18.32
N LYS A 247 -13.62 -22.78 19.53
CA LYS A 247 -13.34 -23.94 20.39
C LYS A 247 -13.94 -25.24 19.87
N ASN A 248 -15.13 -25.16 19.29
CA ASN A 248 -15.90 -26.34 18.86
C ASN A 248 -15.64 -26.75 17.41
N THR A 249 -15.02 -25.89 16.61
CA THR A 249 -14.62 -26.20 15.23
C THR A 249 -13.17 -26.69 15.22
N THR A 250 -12.89 -27.74 14.46
CA THR A 250 -11.56 -28.37 14.43
C THR A 250 -11.01 -28.47 13.02
N ILE A 251 -9.68 -28.49 12.90
CA ILE A 251 -8.96 -28.74 11.65
C ILE A 251 -8.03 -29.94 11.81
N SER A 252 -7.93 -30.74 10.74
CA SER A 252 -6.90 -31.77 10.62
C SER A 252 -5.62 -31.14 10.04
N VAL A 253 -4.57 -31.10 10.85
CA VAL A 253 -3.31 -30.45 10.51
C VAL A 253 -2.53 -31.31 9.53
N ASN A 254 -1.91 -30.68 8.53
CA ASN A 254 -1.00 -31.35 7.61
C ASN A 254 0.23 -31.92 8.39
N PRO A 255 0.54 -33.22 8.25
CA PRO A 255 1.62 -33.87 9.01
C PRO A 255 3.02 -33.35 8.66
N ASP A 256 3.22 -32.76 7.48
CA ASP A 256 4.48 -32.15 7.07
C ASP A 256 4.64 -30.72 7.60
N SER A 257 3.61 -30.10 8.16
CA SER A 257 3.69 -28.72 8.69
C SER A 257 4.63 -28.60 9.89
N ALA A 258 5.15 -27.39 10.11
CA ALA A 258 5.99 -27.09 11.27
C ALA A 258 5.22 -27.31 12.57
N TYR A 259 3.95 -26.91 12.57
CA TYR A 259 3.04 -27.10 13.70
C TYR A 259 2.89 -28.59 14.07
N ALA A 260 2.59 -29.46 13.10
CA ALA A 260 2.44 -30.90 13.36
C ALA A 260 3.73 -31.53 13.92
N LYS A 261 4.88 -31.15 13.36
CA LYS A 261 6.20 -31.67 13.78
C LYS A 261 6.61 -31.23 15.19
N SER A 262 6.07 -30.12 15.68
CA SER A 262 6.30 -29.64 17.04
C SER A 262 5.46 -30.35 18.10
N MET A 263 4.42 -31.10 17.69
CA MET A 263 3.47 -31.74 18.60
C MET A 263 3.96 -33.13 19.07
N PRO A 264 3.76 -33.51 20.34
CA PRO A 264 4.10 -34.84 20.83
C PRO A 264 3.28 -35.93 20.10
N GLY A 265 3.96 -36.92 19.50
CA GLY A 265 3.32 -38.15 18.99
C GLY A 265 3.09 -38.25 17.48
N ASN A 266 3.45 -37.24 16.66
CA ASN A 266 3.61 -37.27 15.19
C ASN A 266 2.51 -38.00 14.35
N SER A 267 1.30 -38.15 14.90
CA SER A 267 0.17 -38.88 14.30
C SER A 267 -0.94 -37.89 13.98
N GLY A 268 -1.36 -37.78 12.71
CA GLY A 268 -2.28 -36.77 12.18
C GLY A 268 -3.27 -36.19 13.20
N THR A 269 -3.00 -34.96 13.65
CA THR A 269 -3.70 -34.34 14.77
C THR A 269 -4.85 -33.47 14.28
N THR A 270 -6.02 -33.70 14.89
CA THR A 270 -7.15 -32.78 14.81
C THR A 270 -7.08 -31.83 16.01
N VAL A 271 -7.08 -30.52 15.79
CA VAL A 271 -7.01 -29.48 16.84
C VAL A 271 -8.14 -28.46 16.66
N SER A 272 -8.58 -27.80 17.74
CA SER A 272 -9.55 -26.71 17.63
C SER A 272 -8.96 -25.50 16.93
N LEU A 273 -9.79 -24.67 16.28
CA LEU A 273 -9.34 -23.43 15.66
C LEU A 273 -8.70 -22.50 16.71
N GLU A 274 -9.32 -22.38 17.88
CA GLU A 274 -8.78 -21.57 18.98
C GLU A 274 -7.37 -22.00 19.40
N LYS A 275 -7.16 -23.31 19.59
CA LYS A 275 -5.85 -23.85 19.94
C LYS A 275 -4.83 -23.60 18.84
N PHE A 276 -5.20 -23.87 17.59
CA PHE A 276 -4.31 -23.67 16.45
C PHE A 276 -3.91 -22.19 16.31
N ILE A 277 -4.86 -21.25 16.45
CA ILE A 277 -4.58 -19.80 16.41
C ILE A 277 -3.61 -19.41 17.53
N THR A 278 -3.89 -19.85 18.76
CA THR A 278 -3.07 -19.48 19.94
C THR A 278 -1.67 -20.06 19.86
N ASP A 279 -1.52 -21.34 19.49
CA ASP A 279 -0.22 -21.99 19.42
C ASP A 279 0.67 -21.42 18.29
N ASN A 280 0.07 -20.84 17.24
CA ASN A 280 0.81 -20.09 16.21
C ASN A 280 1.18 -18.65 16.64
N GLY A 281 0.89 -18.25 17.89
CA GLY A 281 1.19 -16.92 18.42
C GLY A 281 0.26 -15.82 17.91
N TRP A 282 -0.88 -16.18 17.33
CA TRP A 282 -1.86 -15.22 16.81
C TRP A 282 -2.91 -14.84 17.87
N THR A 283 -3.48 -13.65 17.72
CA THR A 283 -4.54 -13.14 18.59
C THR A 283 -5.89 -13.74 18.19
N ILE A 284 -6.66 -14.22 19.17
CA ILE A 284 -8.01 -14.74 18.94
C ILE A 284 -8.93 -13.60 18.43
N PRO A 285 -9.54 -13.74 17.24
CA PRO A 285 -10.45 -12.74 16.72
C PRO A 285 -11.75 -12.72 17.53
N LYS A 286 -12.26 -11.52 17.80
CA LYS A 286 -13.42 -11.27 18.66
C LYS A 286 -14.64 -10.78 17.88
N THR A 287 -14.44 -10.30 16.67
CA THR A 287 -15.51 -9.75 15.81
C THR A 287 -15.47 -10.40 14.44
N THR A 288 -16.57 -10.33 13.68
CA THR A 288 -16.61 -10.81 12.30
C THR A 288 -15.60 -10.08 11.42
N ASP A 289 -15.41 -8.78 11.63
CA ASP A 289 -14.43 -7.97 10.90
C ASP A 289 -12.99 -8.42 11.21
N GLU A 290 -12.70 -8.74 12.49
CA GLU A 290 -11.42 -9.33 12.86
C GLU A 290 -11.21 -10.70 12.20
N ILE A 291 -12.25 -11.53 12.08
CA ILE A 291 -12.15 -12.82 11.37
C ILE A 291 -11.91 -12.59 9.86
N VAL A 292 -12.59 -11.64 9.23
CA VAL A 292 -12.38 -11.28 7.82
C VAL A 292 -10.93 -10.84 7.60
N ASN A 293 -10.44 -9.89 8.41
CA ASN A 293 -9.05 -9.48 8.36
C ASN A 293 -8.08 -10.66 8.60
N PHE A 294 -8.41 -11.56 9.54
CA PHE A 294 -7.61 -12.74 9.82
C PHE A 294 -7.51 -13.66 8.59
N ILE A 295 -8.63 -13.94 7.94
CA ILE A 295 -8.69 -14.71 6.69
C ILE A 295 -7.82 -14.05 5.62
N ASP A 296 -7.98 -12.73 5.43
CA ASP A 296 -7.23 -11.97 4.43
C ASP A 296 -5.72 -12.02 4.68
N VAL A 297 -5.28 -11.99 5.93
CA VAL A 297 -3.86 -12.15 6.29
C VAL A 297 -3.38 -13.58 6.03
N LEU A 298 -4.14 -14.61 6.41
CA LEU A 298 -3.76 -16.02 6.25
C LEU A 298 -3.53 -16.42 4.80
N ILE A 299 -4.37 -15.92 3.89
CA ILE A 299 -4.31 -16.24 2.46
C ILE A 299 -3.39 -15.28 1.70
N SER A 300 -2.98 -14.16 2.32
CA SER A 300 -2.03 -13.24 1.69
C SER A 300 -0.62 -13.82 1.62
N HIS A 301 0.08 -13.54 0.52
CA HIS A 301 1.49 -13.91 0.36
C HIS A 301 2.40 -12.82 0.89
N ALA A 302 3.29 -13.22 1.80
CA ALA A 302 4.43 -12.42 2.22
C ALA A 302 5.23 -11.97 1.00
N PRO A 303 5.70 -10.71 0.96
CA PRO A 303 6.44 -10.21 -0.19
C PRO A 303 7.75 -11.00 -0.36
N LYS A 304 8.20 -11.16 -1.61
CA LYS A 304 9.44 -11.89 -1.89
C LYS A 304 10.61 -11.12 -1.28
N GLN A 305 11.36 -11.78 -0.41
CA GLN A 305 12.59 -11.21 0.11
C GLN A 305 13.66 -11.23 -1.01
N PRO A 306 14.27 -10.09 -1.34
CA PRO A 306 15.36 -10.06 -2.30
C PRO A 306 16.62 -10.77 -1.77
N SER A 307 17.49 -11.25 -2.67
CA SER A 307 18.80 -11.81 -2.27
C SER A 307 19.62 -10.77 -1.51
N ASN A 308 20.24 -11.15 -0.39
CA ASN A 308 20.92 -10.24 0.56
C ASN A 308 19.99 -9.22 1.26
N GLY A 309 18.67 -9.41 1.21
CA GLY A 309 17.69 -8.65 1.99
C GLY A 309 17.80 -7.13 1.85
N ASN A 310 17.90 -6.43 2.98
CA ASN A 310 18.07 -4.98 3.09
C ASN A 310 19.55 -4.51 2.97
N PHE A 311 20.47 -5.41 2.58
CA PHE A 311 21.92 -5.17 2.57
C PHE A 311 22.53 -4.84 3.93
N GLY A 312 21.86 -5.18 5.04
CA GLY A 312 22.42 -5.02 6.38
C GLY A 312 23.64 -5.91 6.65
N GLY A 313 23.66 -7.11 6.05
CA GLY A 313 24.71 -8.10 6.27
C GLY A 313 24.86 -8.45 7.76
N ALA A 314 26.11 -8.63 8.20
CA ALA A 314 26.39 -9.04 9.57
C ALA A 314 26.00 -7.98 10.62
N MET A 315 25.74 -6.73 10.22
CA MET A 315 25.26 -5.67 11.12
C MET A 315 23.81 -5.87 11.58
N ASP A 316 23.01 -6.63 10.82
CA ASP A 316 21.58 -6.85 11.09
C ASP A 316 21.28 -8.29 11.56
N TRP A 317 22.33 -9.07 11.84
CA TRP A 317 22.17 -10.34 12.53
C TRP A 317 21.52 -10.13 13.92
N PRO A 318 20.85 -11.17 14.48
CA PRO A 318 20.22 -11.07 15.81
C PRO A 318 21.18 -10.59 16.91
N ILE A 319 22.46 -10.94 16.76
CA ILE A 319 23.57 -10.34 17.51
C ILE A 319 24.46 -9.64 16.47
N PRO A 320 24.38 -8.31 16.33
CA PRO A 320 25.15 -7.56 15.34
C PRO A 320 26.64 -7.89 15.42
N LEU A 321 27.25 -8.21 14.28
CA LEU A 321 28.66 -8.62 14.12
C LEU A 321 29.10 -9.73 15.09
N SER A 322 28.16 -10.58 15.53
CA SER A 322 28.40 -11.59 16.57
C SER A 322 28.99 -10.99 17.87
N GLY A 323 28.63 -9.74 18.19
CA GLY A 323 29.05 -9.01 19.39
C GLY A 323 30.37 -8.25 19.25
N ILE A 324 30.97 -8.24 18.06
CA ILE A 324 32.22 -7.53 17.79
C ILE A 324 31.94 -6.06 17.52
N SER A 325 32.77 -5.16 18.06
CA SER A 325 32.62 -3.73 17.79
C SER A 325 32.92 -3.41 16.31
N PRO A 326 32.10 -2.60 15.63
CA PRO A 326 32.37 -2.11 14.27
C PRO A 326 33.75 -1.45 14.11
N THR A 327 34.30 -0.85 15.17
CA THR A 327 35.64 -0.23 15.15
C THR A 327 36.75 -1.25 14.93
N ARG A 328 36.61 -2.47 15.45
CA ARG A 328 37.60 -3.55 15.21
C ARG A 328 37.62 -3.97 13.74
N LEU A 329 36.47 -3.89 13.08
CA LEU A 329 36.35 -4.15 11.66
C LEU A 329 37.10 -3.05 10.88
N THR A 330 36.84 -1.78 11.15
CA THR A 330 37.49 -0.66 10.44
C THR A 330 38.99 -0.55 10.74
N SER A 331 39.43 -0.84 11.96
CA SER A 331 40.87 -0.95 12.29
C SER A 331 41.54 -2.07 11.52
N SER A 332 40.87 -3.21 11.30
CA SER A 332 41.46 -4.31 10.53
C SER A 332 41.72 -3.96 9.06
N LEU A 333 40.88 -3.10 8.48
CA LEU A 333 41.08 -2.53 7.14
C LEU A 333 42.25 -1.53 7.14
N THR A 334 42.26 -0.61 8.11
CA THR A 334 43.23 0.49 8.18
C THR A 334 44.64 0.01 8.49
N ASP A 335 44.77 -0.93 9.43
CA ASP A 335 46.05 -1.53 9.84
C ASP A 335 46.49 -2.68 8.92
N LYS A 336 45.73 -2.93 7.83
CA LYS A 336 45.99 -3.97 6.82
C LYS A 336 46.19 -5.38 7.39
N SER A 337 45.57 -5.65 8.54
CA SER A 337 45.78 -6.89 9.31
C SER A 337 44.84 -8.02 8.90
N LEU A 338 44.37 -8.01 7.65
CA LEU A 338 43.54 -9.06 7.04
C LEU A 338 44.33 -10.00 6.12
N GLY A 339 45.64 -9.75 5.92
CA GLY A 339 46.49 -10.59 5.07
C GLY A 339 46.18 -10.48 3.58
N LEU A 340 45.44 -9.44 3.16
CA LEU A 340 45.10 -9.17 1.76
C LEU A 340 46.06 -8.14 1.18
N SER A 341 46.92 -8.55 0.25
CA SER A 341 47.86 -7.64 -0.45
C SER A 341 47.15 -6.51 -1.20
N SER A 342 45.92 -6.75 -1.65
CA SER A 342 45.10 -5.73 -2.31
C SER A 342 44.74 -4.54 -1.41
N LEU A 343 44.76 -4.69 -0.07
CA LEU A 343 44.50 -3.59 0.86
C LEU A 343 45.60 -2.52 0.86
N ASP A 344 46.72 -2.72 0.16
CA ASP A 344 47.72 -1.67 0.01
C ASP A 344 47.19 -0.43 -0.71
N ALA A 345 46.19 -0.60 -1.57
CA ALA A 345 45.51 0.48 -2.27
C ALA A 345 44.31 1.07 -1.50
N TYR A 346 44.00 0.57 -0.29
CA TYR A 346 42.90 1.09 0.51
C TYR A 346 43.21 2.48 1.07
N ASP A 347 42.32 3.44 0.78
CA ASP A 347 42.36 4.80 1.32
C ASP A 347 41.21 4.96 2.31
N SER A 348 41.53 5.13 3.59
CA SER A 348 40.54 5.27 4.67
C SER A 348 39.62 6.49 4.47
N ASN A 349 40.03 7.49 3.69
CA ASN A 349 39.20 8.65 3.39
C ASN A 349 38.11 8.36 2.36
N LYS A 350 38.31 7.35 1.49
CA LYS A 350 37.37 6.97 0.41
C LYS A 350 36.50 5.77 0.77
N GLY A 351 36.73 5.16 1.93
CA GLY A 351 35.97 4.02 2.41
C GLY A 351 36.18 2.74 1.60
N VAL A 352 35.56 1.64 2.06
CA VAL A 352 35.82 0.32 1.47
C VAL A 352 35.15 0.14 0.11
N LEU A 353 34.10 0.90 -0.21
CA LEU A 353 33.42 0.83 -1.51
C LEU A 353 34.32 1.24 -2.67
N ASP A 354 35.10 2.31 -2.54
CA ASP A 354 36.04 2.72 -3.60
C ASP A 354 37.16 1.66 -3.78
N TYR A 355 37.61 1.01 -2.70
CA TYR A 355 38.55 -0.13 -2.78
C TYR A 355 37.96 -1.34 -3.51
N LEU A 356 36.73 -1.72 -3.18
CA LEU A 356 36.05 -2.87 -3.80
C LEU A 356 35.75 -2.63 -5.28
N THR A 357 35.61 -1.37 -5.69
CA THR A 357 35.23 -0.99 -7.05
C THR A 357 36.41 -0.59 -7.94
N THR A 358 37.66 -0.61 -7.44
CA THR A 358 38.84 -0.15 -8.19
C THR A 358 39.00 -0.84 -9.55
N ASP A 359 38.69 -2.14 -9.65
CA ASP A 359 38.80 -2.92 -10.89
C ASP A 359 37.46 -3.10 -11.62
N LEU A 360 36.38 -2.53 -11.06
CA LEU A 360 35.02 -2.68 -11.58
C LEU A 360 34.62 -1.47 -12.42
N HIS A 361 34.12 -1.73 -13.62
CA HIS A 361 33.70 -0.70 -14.56
C HIS A 361 32.19 -0.75 -14.74
N PHE A 362 31.48 0.20 -14.12
CA PHE A 362 30.03 0.36 -14.28
C PHE A 362 29.70 1.43 -15.33
N SER A 363 28.82 1.08 -16.27
CA SER A 363 28.18 2.03 -17.19
C SER A 363 27.14 2.89 -16.46
N THR A 364 26.78 4.04 -17.05
CA THR A 364 25.72 4.90 -16.52
C THR A 364 24.37 4.18 -16.43
N SER A 365 24.10 3.21 -17.32
CA SER A 365 22.88 2.41 -17.27
C SER A 365 22.88 1.46 -16.06
N GLN A 366 24.00 0.79 -15.78
CA GLN A 366 24.11 -0.11 -14.62
C GLN A 366 23.93 0.65 -13.29
N LEU A 367 24.47 1.86 -13.18
CA LEU A 367 24.35 2.69 -11.98
C LEU A 367 22.91 3.12 -11.65
N ARG A 368 21.98 3.04 -12.61
CA ARG A 368 20.54 3.23 -12.35
C ARG A 368 19.88 2.04 -11.65
N HIS A 369 20.61 0.94 -11.48
CA HIS A 369 20.19 -0.27 -10.79
C HIS A 369 21.10 -0.54 -9.58
N PRO A 370 21.07 0.34 -8.56
CA PRO A 370 22.01 0.32 -7.44
C PRO A 370 22.03 -1.02 -6.70
N ARG A 371 20.87 -1.67 -6.53
CA ARG A 371 20.77 -3.02 -5.96
C ARG A 371 21.67 -4.02 -6.66
N LYS A 372 21.58 -4.09 -8.00
CA LYS A 372 22.37 -5.01 -8.82
C LYS A 372 23.86 -4.67 -8.76
N VAL A 373 24.20 -3.38 -8.76
CA VAL A 373 25.58 -2.93 -8.59
C VAL A 373 26.16 -3.37 -7.24
N ILE A 374 25.40 -3.26 -6.15
CA ILE A 374 25.84 -3.73 -4.83
C ILE A 374 26.09 -5.24 -4.85
N GLU A 375 25.17 -6.01 -5.44
CA GLU A 375 25.32 -7.46 -5.61
C GLU A 375 26.58 -7.83 -6.43
N ASP A 376 26.85 -7.10 -7.51
CA ASP A 376 28.04 -7.30 -8.34
C ASP A 376 29.33 -6.92 -7.59
N ILE A 377 29.27 -5.92 -6.68
CA ILE A 377 30.41 -5.52 -5.83
C ILE A 377 30.73 -6.60 -4.80
N ILE A 378 29.74 -7.06 -4.04
CA ILE A 378 29.96 -8.04 -2.97
C ILE A 378 30.32 -9.42 -3.53
N GLY A 379 29.77 -9.80 -4.68
CA GLY A 379 30.12 -11.03 -5.39
C GLY A 379 31.37 -10.92 -6.28
N SER A 380 32.08 -9.79 -6.26
CA SER A 380 33.36 -9.67 -6.96
C SER A 380 34.47 -10.42 -6.22
N ARG A 381 35.56 -10.78 -6.91
CA ARG A 381 36.73 -11.43 -6.27
C ARG A 381 37.25 -10.65 -5.06
N LYS A 382 37.25 -9.31 -5.11
CA LYS A 382 37.66 -8.46 -4.00
C LYS A 382 36.64 -8.47 -2.86
N GLY A 383 35.35 -8.47 -3.19
CA GLY A 383 34.25 -8.58 -2.21
C GLY A 383 34.28 -9.91 -1.46
N GLU A 384 34.41 -11.03 -2.18
CA GLU A 384 34.52 -12.37 -1.58
C GLU A 384 35.77 -12.50 -0.72
N ALA A 385 36.94 -12.08 -1.22
CA ALA A 385 38.19 -12.14 -0.48
C ALA A 385 38.16 -11.31 0.81
N LEU A 386 37.55 -10.11 0.77
CA LEU A 386 37.40 -9.27 1.95
C LEU A 386 36.48 -9.93 2.99
N GLY A 387 35.31 -10.41 2.55
CA GLY A 387 34.34 -11.06 3.43
C GLY A 387 34.91 -12.30 4.11
N GLN A 388 35.62 -13.13 3.35
CA GLN A 388 36.28 -14.33 3.86
C GLN A 388 37.35 -13.97 4.90
N ALA A 389 38.23 -13.01 4.60
CA ALA A 389 39.29 -12.61 5.53
C ALA A 389 38.73 -12.02 6.85
N LEU A 390 37.61 -11.28 6.77
CA LEU A 390 36.91 -10.77 7.94
C LEU A 390 36.26 -11.90 8.75
N GLN A 391 35.59 -12.82 8.08
CA GLN A 391 34.99 -13.99 8.70
C GLN A 391 36.03 -14.83 9.45
N ASP A 392 37.15 -15.14 8.80
CA ASP A 392 38.21 -15.96 9.38
C ASP A 392 38.85 -15.29 10.59
N LYS A 393 39.15 -13.99 10.48
CA LYS A 393 39.76 -13.22 11.57
C LYS A 393 38.89 -13.17 12.82
N PHE A 394 37.57 -13.13 12.65
CA PHE A 394 36.61 -12.95 13.72
C PHE A 394 35.89 -14.24 14.13
N GLY A 395 36.23 -15.38 13.52
CA GLY A 395 35.63 -16.68 13.83
C GLY A 395 34.14 -16.74 13.49
N GLY A 396 33.70 -16.01 12.45
CA GLY A 396 32.30 -15.98 12.03
C GLY A 396 31.83 -17.34 11.52
N LEU A 397 30.57 -17.69 11.78
CA LEU A 397 29.98 -18.94 11.29
C LEU A 397 29.87 -18.91 9.76
N SER A 398 30.40 -19.95 9.10
CA SER A 398 30.29 -20.09 7.65
C SER A 398 28.89 -20.54 7.25
N THR A 399 28.15 -19.63 6.63
CA THR A 399 26.84 -19.86 5.99
C THR A 399 26.91 -19.47 4.51
N PRO A 400 25.92 -19.83 3.68
CA PRO A 400 25.95 -19.51 2.24
C PRO A 400 26.03 -18.01 1.94
N THR A 401 25.58 -17.14 2.87
CA THR A 401 25.60 -15.69 2.73
C THR A 401 26.66 -14.99 3.61
N SER A 402 27.28 -15.72 4.56
CA SER A 402 28.15 -15.16 5.59
C SER A 402 29.29 -14.28 5.06
N VAL A 403 29.93 -14.68 3.95
CA VAL A 403 30.99 -13.90 3.30
C VAL A 403 30.48 -12.53 2.82
N ASN A 404 29.34 -12.52 2.13
CA ASN A 404 28.70 -11.27 1.68
C ASN A 404 28.26 -10.41 2.87
N ASP A 405 27.76 -11.04 3.93
CA ASP A 405 27.31 -10.36 5.15
C ASP A 405 28.46 -9.60 5.83
N TRP A 406 29.66 -10.19 5.89
CA TRP A 406 30.86 -9.52 6.41
C TRP A 406 31.34 -8.39 5.52
N THR A 407 31.29 -8.56 4.19
CA THR A 407 31.63 -7.48 3.23
C THR A 407 30.66 -6.30 3.35
N LEU A 408 29.36 -6.56 3.46
CA LEU A 408 28.34 -5.53 3.68
C LEU A 408 28.54 -4.81 5.01
N ALA A 409 28.87 -5.54 6.08
CA ALA A 409 29.22 -4.95 7.37
C ALA A 409 30.42 -3.99 7.28
N ALA A 410 31.44 -4.36 6.49
CA ALA A 410 32.59 -3.49 6.24
C ALA A 410 32.22 -2.21 5.51
N ILE A 411 31.32 -2.32 4.53
CA ILE A 411 30.80 -1.19 3.79
C ILE A 411 30.06 -0.23 4.73
N HIS A 412 29.12 -0.73 5.53
CA HIS A 412 28.37 0.10 6.49
C HIS A 412 29.29 0.75 7.53
N ALA A 413 30.24 0.00 8.10
CA ALA A 413 31.14 0.51 9.14
C ALA A 413 32.05 1.65 8.65
N THR A 414 32.40 1.66 7.35
CA THR A 414 33.26 2.70 6.75
C THR A 414 32.46 3.87 6.17
N LEU A 415 31.26 3.63 5.66
CA LEU A 415 30.38 4.68 5.14
C LEU A 415 29.70 5.51 6.25
N ASP A 416 29.30 4.86 7.33
CA ASP A 416 28.58 5.48 8.45
C ASP A 416 29.23 5.15 9.81
N PRO A 417 30.49 5.56 10.03
CA PRO A 417 31.16 5.35 11.31
C PRO A 417 30.44 6.08 12.46
N GLU A 418 29.73 7.19 12.18
CA GLU A 418 28.97 7.95 13.18
C GLU A 418 27.89 7.09 13.86
N SER A 419 27.16 6.28 13.08
CA SER A 419 26.14 5.37 13.61
C SER A 419 26.72 4.27 14.52
N THR A 420 28.02 4.00 14.45
CA THR A 420 28.69 3.02 15.34
C THR A 420 28.98 3.60 16.73
N VAL A 421 29.13 4.92 16.82
CA VAL A 421 29.44 5.64 18.07
C VAL A 421 28.17 6.11 18.76
N LYS A 422 27.28 6.77 18.00
CA LYS A 422 26.01 7.29 18.51
C LYS A 422 24.90 6.97 17.49
N PRO A 423 24.27 5.79 17.60
CA PRO A 423 23.13 5.44 16.77
C PRO A 423 22.03 6.49 16.87
N SER A 424 21.40 6.81 15.74
CA SER A 424 20.29 7.76 15.67
C SER A 424 19.27 7.26 14.67
N ARG A 425 17.98 7.39 15.01
CA ARG A 425 16.87 6.97 14.15
C ARG A 425 16.81 7.78 12.85
N THR A 426 17.07 9.08 12.93
CA THR A 426 16.90 10.00 11.78
C THR A 426 18.22 10.34 11.09
N ARG A 427 19.37 9.80 11.53
CA ARG A 427 20.68 10.13 10.94
C ARG A 427 21.34 8.95 10.27
N VAL A 428 21.99 9.24 9.15
CA VAL A 428 22.70 8.29 8.30
C VAL A 428 23.95 8.98 7.76
N ALA A 429 25.15 8.46 8.08
CA ALA A 429 26.44 9.03 7.65
C ALA A 429 26.56 10.55 7.93
N GLY A 430 26.10 10.96 9.12
CA GLY A 430 26.08 12.37 9.54
C GLY A 430 24.98 13.25 8.90
N PHE A 431 24.20 12.73 7.94
CA PHE A 431 23.06 13.42 7.34
C PHE A 431 21.79 13.20 8.18
N ASP A 432 21.07 14.27 8.54
CA ASP A 432 19.82 14.20 9.32
C ASP A 432 18.60 14.25 8.38
N LEU A 433 17.92 13.12 8.24
CA LEU A 433 16.71 12.93 7.43
C LEU A 433 15.55 13.79 7.94
N ALA A 434 15.55 14.10 9.24
CA ALA A 434 14.51 14.89 9.90
C ALA A 434 14.83 16.40 9.95
N ASP A 435 15.92 16.86 9.32
CA ASP A 435 16.28 18.27 9.29
C ASP A 435 15.19 19.13 8.63
N ALA A 436 15.00 20.35 9.13
CA ALA A 436 13.97 21.26 8.64
C ALA A 436 14.07 21.59 7.14
N LYS A 437 15.25 21.44 6.54
CA LYS A 437 15.47 21.60 5.09
C LYS A 437 14.91 20.43 4.26
N GLN A 438 14.55 19.32 4.89
CA GLN A 438 13.98 18.14 4.23
C GLN A 438 12.45 18.07 4.30
N TRP A 439 11.83 18.82 5.21
CA TRP A 439 10.37 18.81 5.36
C TRP A 439 9.67 19.30 4.09
N GLY A 440 8.58 18.60 3.71
CA GLY A 440 7.82 18.89 2.50
C GLY A 440 8.48 18.44 1.20
N LYS A 441 9.69 17.84 1.26
CA LYS A 441 10.32 17.25 0.07
C LYS A 441 9.85 15.84 -0.19
N HIS A 442 9.88 15.47 -1.47
CA HIS A 442 9.63 14.11 -1.89
C HIS A 442 10.81 13.20 -1.49
N PRO A 443 10.58 11.92 -1.13
CA PRO A 443 11.63 11.01 -0.67
C PRO A 443 12.80 10.85 -1.66
N SER A 444 12.53 10.82 -2.96
CA SER A 444 13.57 10.75 -3.98
C SER A 444 14.50 11.97 -3.98
N GLU A 445 14.00 13.16 -3.61
CA GLU A 445 14.82 14.37 -3.48
C GLU A 445 15.73 14.28 -2.25
N ILE A 446 15.23 13.74 -1.14
CA ILE A 446 16.01 13.54 0.09
C ILE A 446 17.11 12.49 -0.13
N LEU A 447 16.79 11.39 -0.85
CA LEU A 447 17.78 10.39 -1.27
C LEU A 447 18.89 11.02 -2.14
N GLN A 448 18.51 11.89 -3.07
CA GLN A 448 19.48 12.62 -3.89
C GLN A 448 20.34 13.59 -3.06
N ASN A 449 19.75 14.27 -2.06
CA ASN A 449 20.49 15.13 -1.13
C ASN A 449 21.48 14.34 -0.27
N LEU A 450 21.12 13.12 0.16
CA LEU A 450 22.06 12.21 0.82
C LEU A 450 23.21 11.83 -0.11
N ALA A 451 22.95 11.50 -1.38
CA ALA A 451 24.02 11.20 -2.33
C ALA A 451 24.98 12.39 -2.52
N TYR A 452 24.46 13.62 -2.62
CA TYR A 452 25.30 14.82 -2.67
C TYR A 452 26.12 15.00 -1.39
N HIS A 453 25.54 14.74 -0.22
CA HIS A 453 26.24 14.79 1.06
C HIS A 453 27.39 13.78 1.13
N LEU A 454 27.16 12.52 0.72
CA LEU A 454 28.19 11.48 0.72
C LEU A 454 29.36 11.81 -0.21
N SER A 455 29.07 12.34 -1.41
CA SER A 455 30.13 12.78 -2.33
C SER A 455 30.87 14.02 -1.81
N GLY A 456 30.14 15.01 -1.27
CA GLY A 456 30.71 16.27 -0.81
C GLY A 456 31.54 16.14 0.48
N SER A 457 31.21 15.15 1.32
CA SER A 457 31.98 14.80 2.52
C SER A 457 33.16 13.86 2.23
N GLY A 458 33.37 13.47 0.97
CA GLY A 458 34.47 12.61 0.55
C GLY A 458 34.29 11.12 0.89
N ARG A 459 33.13 10.72 1.43
CA ARG A 459 32.83 9.34 1.87
C ARG A 459 32.88 8.31 0.73
N VAL A 460 32.64 8.77 -0.49
CA VAL A 460 32.63 7.95 -1.70
C VAL A 460 32.79 8.85 -2.93
N SER A 461 33.33 8.31 -4.03
CA SER A 461 33.36 9.02 -5.30
C SER A 461 31.96 9.46 -5.81
N HIS A 462 31.89 10.58 -6.53
CA HIS A 462 30.64 11.14 -7.07
C HIS A 462 29.83 10.13 -7.90
N LYS A 463 30.52 9.28 -8.68
CA LYS A 463 29.91 8.25 -9.52
C LYS A 463 29.17 7.18 -8.70
N LEU A 464 29.69 6.84 -7.51
CA LEU A 464 29.15 5.79 -6.64
C LEU A 464 28.23 6.32 -5.53
N ALA A 465 28.14 7.65 -5.35
CA ALA A 465 27.32 8.25 -4.32
C ALA A 465 25.83 7.82 -4.34
N PRO A 466 25.16 7.67 -5.50
CA PRO A 466 23.79 7.13 -5.54
C PRO A 466 23.70 5.67 -5.06
N VAL A 467 24.72 4.85 -5.33
CA VAL A 467 24.79 3.45 -4.90
C VAL A 467 25.00 3.36 -3.39
N ALA A 468 25.91 4.19 -2.84
CA ALA A 468 26.14 4.28 -1.41
C ALA A 468 24.90 4.79 -0.66
N ALA A 469 24.22 5.81 -1.19
CA ALA A 469 22.96 6.31 -0.62
C ALA A 469 21.88 5.22 -0.62
N HIS A 470 21.74 4.46 -1.71
CA HIS A 470 20.81 3.34 -1.77
C HIS A 470 21.13 2.26 -0.72
N LEU A 471 22.40 1.87 -0.59
CA LEU A 471 22.84 0.87 0.38
C LEU A 471 22.54 1.30 1.82
N LEU A 472 22.82 2.55 2.17
CA LEU A 472 22.54 3.09 3.50
C LEU A 472 21.04 3.18 3.79
N MET A 473 20.24 3.67 2.84
CA MET A 473 18.78 3.76 3.00
C MET A 473 18.13 2.39 3.09
N ALA A 474 18.60 1.40 2.34
CA ALA A 474 18.03 0.04 2.37
C ALA A 474 18.01 -0.52 3.79
N ARG A 475 19.07 -0.25 4.56
CA ARG A 475 19.19 -0.65 5.96
C ARG A 475 18.48 0.29 6.94
N ARG A 476 18.57 1.61 6.74
CA ARG A 476 18.23 2.62 7.77
C ARG A 476 16.88 3.29 7.58
N ALA A 477 16.45 3.50 6.34
CA ALA A 477 15.23 4.21 6.00
C ALA A 477 14.67 3.66 4.66
N PRO A 478 14.22 2.39 4.65
CA PRO A 478 13.79 1.69 3.44
C PRO A 478 12.61 2.37 2.72
N GLU A 479 11.83 3.21 3.40
CA GLU A 479 10.72 3.97 2.85
C GLU A 479 11.15 4.95 1.75
N PHE A 480 12.41 5.34 1.71
CA PHE A 480 12.99 6.19 0.67
C PHE A 480 13.31 5.43 -0.63
N LEU A 481 13.22 4.10 -0.62
CA LEU A 481 13.55 3.23 -1.76
C LEU A 481 12.32 2.64 -2.46
N VAL A 482 11.12 2.91 -1.95
CA VAL A 482 9.87 2.44 -2.52
C VAL A 482 9.62 3.13 -3.88
N ARG A 483 9.06 2.38 -4.82
CA ARG A 483 8.78 2.87 -6.18
C ARG A 483 7.45 3.61 -6.24
N ASP A 484 7.32 4.52 -7.21
CA ASP A 484 6.05 5.19 -7.55
C ASP A 484 5.34 5.90 -6.38
N ILE A 485 6.12 6.54 -5.51
CA ILE A 485 5.60 7.36 -4.41
C ILE A 485 4.88 8.60 -5.00
N PRO A 486 3.62 8.87 -4.63
CA PRO A 486 2.89 10.05 -5.10
C PRO A 486 3.52 11.36 -4.63
N ALA A 487 3.44 12.41 -5.45
CA ALA A 487 4.08 13.71 -5.18
C ALA A 487 3.63 14.39 -3.87
N ASN A 488 2.43 14.09 -3.38
CA ASN A 488 1.89 14.63 -2.13
C ASN A 488 2.38 13.87 -0.87
N VAL A 489 3.02 12.71 -1.04
CA VAL A 489 3.63 11.94 0.06
C VAL A 489 5.04 12.49 0.29
N THR A 490 5.12 13.49 1.15
CA THR A 490 6.35 14.22 1.45
C THR A 490 6.76 14.06 2.91
N TYR A 491 8.05 14.21 3.21
CA TYR A 491 8.55 14.05 4.58
C TYR A 491 7.88 15.05 5.54
N GLY A 492 7.32 14.56 6.64
CA GLY A 492 6.55 15.35 7.61
C GLY A 492 5.08 15.59 7.26
N SER A 493 4.58 15.03 6.15
CA SER A 493 3.14 15.01 5.83
C SER A 493 2.39 13.96 6.66
N HIS A 494 1.05 14.05 6.73
CA HIS A 494 0.25 13.02 7.41
C HIS A 494 0.32 11.67 6.66
N SER A 495 0.30 11.70 5.32
CA SER A 495 0.44 10.48 4.49
C SER A 495 1.78 9.78 4.69
N TRP A 496 2.85 10.54 4.99
CA TRP A 496 4.16 9.98 5.35
C TRP A 496 4.11 9.09 6.58
N VAL A 497 3.30 9.43 7.60
CA VAL A 497 3.19 8.65 8.84
C VAL A 497 2.64 7.26 8.56
N SER A 498 1.51 7.17 7.84
CA SER A 498 0.92 5.89 7.46
C SER A 498 1.84 5.09 6.53
N PHE A 499 2.49 5.78 5.57
CA PHE A 499 3.40 5.15 4.62
C PHE A 499 4.66 4.57 5.27
N SER A 500 5.37 5.33 6.11
CA SER A 500 6.58 4.84 6.79
C SER A 500 6.25 3.72 7.80
N THR A 501 5.09 3.79 8.46
CA THR A 501 4.58 2.71 9.31
C THR A 501 4.36 1.43 8.51
N ALA A 502 3.74 1.54 7.33
CA ALA A 502 3.51 0.39 6.44
C ALA A 502 4.82 -0.24 5.95
N VAL A 503 5.80 0.59 5.57
CA VAL A 503 7.12 0.11 5.16
C VAL A 503 7.81 -0.63 6.30
N ALA A 504 7.81 -0.06 7.51
CA ALA A 504 8.43 -0.68 8.67
C ALA A 504 7.84 -2.06 9.00
N ARG A 505 6.51 -2.23 8.86
CA ARG A 505 5.85 -3.53 9.03
C ARG A 505 6.34 -4.56 8.02
N ILE A 506 6.45 -4.17 6.75
CA ILE A 506 6.95 -5.05 5.68
C ILE A 506 8.42 -5.43 5.93
N GLU A 507 9.23 -4.48 6.38
CA GLU A 507 10.66 -4.68 6.62
C GLU A 507 10.94 -5.53 7.86
N ALA A 508 10.07 -5.46 8.88
CA ALA A 508 10.12 -6.38 10.02
C ALA A 508 9.77 -7.82 9.62
N GLU A 509 8.82 -8.00 8.69
CA GLU A 509 8.44 -9.33 8.19
C GLU A 509 9.47 -9.90 7.20
N ARG A 510 9.94 -9.05 6.26
CA ARG A 510 10.79 -9.41 5.11
C ARG A 510 11.79 -8.28 4.81
N PRO A 511 12.94 -8.25 5.48
CA PRO A 511 13.95 -7.21 5.27
C PRO A 511 14.38 -7.07 3.80
N GLY A 512 14.30 -5.85 3.29
CA GLY A 512 14.63 -5.42 1.92
C GLY A 512 13.47 -5.49 0.93
N ALA A 513 12.34 -6.08 1.29
CA ALA A 513 11.23 -6.30 0.37
C ALA A 513 10.60 -4.99 -0.12
N SER A 514 10.53 -3.96 0.72
CA SER A 514 9.89 -2.68 0.36
C SER A 514 10.55 -2.00 -0.85
N SER A 515 11.87 -2.16 -1.02
CA SER A 515 12.63 -1.64 -2.17
C SER A 515 12.21 -2.22 -3.52
N THR A 516 11.47 -3.33 -3.50
CA THR A 516 10.93 -3.99 -4.71
C THR A 516 9.46 -3.71 -4.94
N LEU A 517 8.79 -3.02 -4.03
CA LEU A 517 7.36 -2.72 -4.10
C LEU A 517 7.13 -1.27 -4.54
N THR A 518 5.95 -1.03 -5.09
CA THR A 518 5.38 0.28 -5.37
C THR A 518 4.61 0.80 -4.15
N TYR A 519 4.38 2.11 -4.10
CA TYR A 519 3.56 2.73 -3.05
C TYR A 519 2.17 2.08 -2.93
N GLY A 520 1.52 1.81 -4.07
CA GLY A 520 0.19 1.18 -4.10
C GLY A 520 0.21 -0.23 -3.48
N GLU A 521 1.21 -1.05 -3.81
CA GLU A 521 1.36 -2.40 -3.24
C GLU A 521 1.63 -2.35 -1.72
N ILE A 522 2.40 -1.37 -1.25
CA ILE A 522 2.67 -1.19 0.19
C ILE A 522 1.40 -0.78 0.93
N MET A 523 0.68 0.22 0.44
CA MET A 523 -0.53 0.70 1.12
C MET A 523 -1.64 -0.35 1.10
N ALA A 524 -1.80 -1.09 0.00
CA ALA A 524 -2.74 -2.21 -0.06
C ALA A 524 -2.38 -3.34 0.93
N ARG A 525 -1.10 -3.51 1.27
CA ARG A 525 -0.65 -4.43 2.33
C ARG A 525 -0.96 -3.91 3.72
N ALA A 526 -0.75 -2.60 3.93
CA ALA A 526 -0.96 -1.91 5.19
C ALA A 526 -2.41 -1.95 5.68
N GLU A 527 -3.38 -2.03 4.76
CA GLU A 527 -4.82 -2.14 5.08
C GLU A 527 -5.15 -3.38 5.95
N ARG A 528 -4.30 -4.42 5.92
CA ARG A 528 -4.47 -5.60 6.78
C ARG A 528 -3.96 -5.30 8.18
N ALA A 529 -4.81 -5.42 9.18
CA ALA A 529 -4.42 -5.24 10.57
C ALA A 529 -3.54 -6.41 11.07
N PRO A 530 -2.53 -6.15 11.90
CA PRO A 530 -1.72 -7.19 12.54
C PRO A 530 -2.55 -8.21 13.33
N ILE A 531 -2.26 -9.51 13.14
CA ILE A 531 -2.94 -10.63 13.81
C ILE A 531 -2.12 -11.26 14.94
N SER A 532 -0.94 -10.72 15.26
CA SER A 532 -0.07 -11.19 16.34
C SER A 532 0.36 -10.05 17.25
N VAL A 533 0.68 -10.36 18.51
CA VAL A 533 1.15 -9.34 19.47
C VAL A 533 2.49 -8.73 19.02
N ALA A 534 3.37 -9.52 18.40
CA ALA A 534 4.66 -9.06 17.89
C ALA A 534 4.48 -8.06 16.73
N ASP A 535 3.56 -8.34 15.80
CA ASP A 535 3.27 -7.46 14.68
C ASP A 535 2.57 -6.17 15.14
N GLN A 536 1.66 -6.27 16.13
CA GLN A 536 1.02 -5.11 16.76
C GLN A 536 2.05 -4.20 17.45
N ALA A 537 3.00 -4.79 18.19
CA ALA A 537 4.09 -4.04 18.82
C ALA A 537 4.99 -3.35 17.78
N THR A 538 5.28 -4.03 16.67
CA THR A 538 6.04 -3.48 15.54
C THR A 538 5.32 -2.28 14.92
N GLU A 539 4.03 -2.42 14.61
CA GLU A 539 3.22 -1.33 14.06
C GLU A 539 3.15 -0.14 15.01
N TYR A 540 2.88 -0.38 16.30
CA TYR A 540 2.81 0.68 17.31
C TYR A 540 4.14 1.43 17.46
N SER A 541 5.26 0.71 17.46
CA SER A 541 6.60 1.29 17.53
C SER A 541 6.88 2.16 16.30
N ALA A 542 6.64 1.63 15.10
CA ALA A 542 6.85 2.35 13.85
C ALA A 542 5.95 3.59 13.73
N GLN A 543 4.68 3.49 14.13
CA GLN A 543 3.76 4.62 14.15
C GLN A 543 4.22 5.68 15.15
N THR A 544 4.66 5.27 16.34
CA THR A 544 5.17 6.19 17.36
C THR A 544 6.38 6.97 16.85
N ASP A 545 7.32 6.31 16.19
CA ASP A 545 8.49 6.94 15.59
C ASP A 545 8.13 7.92 14.47
N ALA A 546 7.24 7.52 13.57
CA ALA A 546 6.75 8.39 12.51
C ALA A 546 5.99 9.62 13.05
N LEU A 547 5.25 9.45 14.15
CA LEU A 547 4.56 10.55 14.83
C LEU A 547 5.52 11.52 15.52
N LYS A 548 6.67 11.07 16.05
CA LYS A 548 7.71 11.99 16.58
C LYS A 548 8.14 12.97 15.49
N ASP A 549 8.51 12.45 14.31
CA ASP A 549 8.95 13.26 13.18
C ASP A 549 7.86 14.21 12.71
N TRP A 550 6.64 13.70 12.56
CA TRP A 550 5.48 14.50 12.18
C TRP A 550 5.18 15.60 13.20
N GLY A 551 5.21 15.28 14.50
CA GLY A 551 4.94 16.21 15.58
C GLY A 551 5.96 17.35 15.65
N VAL A 552 7.24 17.05 15.45
CA VAL A 552 8.30 18.07 15.35
C VAL A 552 8.14 18.90 14.08
N ALA A 553 8.00 18.27 12.91
CA ALA A 553 7.90 18.96 11.63
C ALA A 553 6.70 19.92 11.57
N ASN A 554 5.63 19.61 12.31
CA ASN A 554 4.40 20.40 12.39
C ASN A 554 4.30 21.29 13.64
N GLY A 555 5.35 21.39 14.46
CA GLY A 555 5.39 22.32 15.60
C GLY A 555 4.50 21.92 16.78
N ILE A 556 4.08 20.66 16.88
CA ILE A 556 3.25 20.14 17.99
C ILE A 556 4.12 19.91 19.23
N ILE A 557 5.35 19.45 19.03
CA ILE A 557 6.34 19.22 20.08
C ILE A 557 7.70 19.79 19.65
N PRO A 558 8.54 20.26 20.59
CA PRO A 558 9.88 20.72 20.25
C PRO A 558 10.79 19.57 19.82
N ARG A 559 11.80 19.86 19.00
CA ARG A 559 12.84 18.88 18.66
C ARG A 559 13.64 18.53 19.92
N ASN A 560 13.79 17.23 20.19
CA ASN A 560 14.68 16.72 21.21
C ASN A 560 15.88 16.02 20.53
N PRO A 561 17.13 16.51 20.70
CA PRO A 561 18.32 15.88 20.11
C PRO A 561 18.55 14.42 20.54
N GLU A 562 18.02 14.02 21.70
CA GLU A 562 18.09 12.66 22.23
C GLU A 562 16.95 11.75 21.70
N ASP A 563 16.01 12.28 20.90
CA ASP A 563 14.82 11.58 20.38
C ASP A 563 13.91 10.96 21.47
N THR A 564 14.03 11.47 22.70
CA THR A 564 13.23 11.04 23.85
C THR A 564 12.05 11.98 24.09
N TYR A 565 10.85 11.43 24.17
CA TYR A 565 9.60 12.18 24.35
C TYR A 565 8.75 11.54 25.45
N THR A 566 8.05 12.35 26.22
CA THR A 566 7.17 11.88 27.30
C THR A 566 5.85 11.33 26.75
N GLU A 567 5.16 10.47 27.51
CA GLU A 567 3.85 9.94 27.09
C GLU A 567 2.82 11.06 26.92
N THR A 568 2.89 12.12 27.73
CA THR A 568 2.04 13.31 27.57
C THR A 568 2.27 13.98 26.23
N GLN A 569 3.54 14.18 25.83
CA GLN A 569 3.89 14.74 24.52
C GLN A 569 3.36 13.85 23.38
N MET A 570 3.57 12.54 23.46
CA MET A 570 3.09 11.62 22.42
C MET A 570 1.57 11.54 22.36
N THR A 571 0.87 11.63 23.49
CA THR A 571 -0.59 11.73 23.54
C THR A 571 -1.07 13.01 22.84
N THR A 572 -0.41 14.15 23.08
CA THR A 572 -0.70 15.40 22.36
C THR A 572 -0.49 15.27 20.86
N VAL A 573 0.60 14.63 20.43
CA VAL A 573 0.87 14.40 19.00
C VAL A 573 -0.18 13.51 18.36
N ARG A 574 -0.54 12.38 18.98
CA ARG A 574 -1.59 11.47 18.48
C ARG A 574 -2.93 12.21 18.35
N ALA A 575 -3.34 12.95 19.37
CA ALA A 575 -4.57 13.72 19.34
C ALA A 575 -4.59 14.77 18.22
N ALA A 576 -3.47 15.48 18.01
CA ALA A 576 -3.32 16.46 16.93
C ALA A 576 -3.34 15.79 15.54
N TYR A 577 -2.66 14.65 15.39
CA TYR A 577 -2.65 13.85 14.17
C TYR A 577 -4.06 13.37 13.82
N ASP A 578 -4.77 12.74 14.76
CA ASP A 578 -6.12 12.21 14.57
C ASP A 578 -7.13 13.33 14.28
N ALA A 579 -6.99 14.49 14.92
CA ALA A 579 -7.81 15.66 14.60
C ALA A 579 -7.57 16.14 13.17
N ARG A 580 -6.30 16.22 12.73
CA ARG A 580 -5.96 16.65 11.37
C ARG A 580 -6.44 15.65 10.32
N VAL A 581 -6.23 14.36 10.51
CA VAL A 581 -6.70 13.32 9.58
C VAL A 581 -8.22 13.33 9.47
N ARG A 582 -8.95 13.45 10.59
CA ARG A 582 -10.42 13.57 10.57
C ARG A 582 -10.90 14.82 9.84
N GLU A 583 -10.28 15.98 10.09
CA GLU A 583 -10.66 17.24 9.42
C GLU A 583 -10.42 17.15 7.91
N LEU A 584 -9.26 16.64 7.48
CA LEU A 584 -8.94 16.49 6.05
C LEU A 584 -9.83 15.44 5.36
N SER A 585 -10.13 14.32 6.03
CA SER A 585 -11.06 13.31 5.52
C SER A 585 -12.47 13.89 5.33
N ALA A 586 -12.98 14.63 6.32
CA ALA A 586 -14.29 15.28 6.23
C ALA A 586 -14.32 16.33 5.11
N ALA A 587 -13.25 17.12 4.95
CA ALA A 587 -13.11 18.07 3.87
C ALA A 587 -13.12 17.39 2.49
N SER A 588 -12.39 16.29 2.32
CA SER A 588 -12.37 15.51 1.09
C SER A 588 -13.74 14.94 0.76
N GLN A 589 -14.45 14.38 1.75
CA GLN A 589 -15.81 13.85 1.57
C GLN A 589 -16.79 14.96 1.15
N ALA A 590 -16.71 16.13 1.80
CA ALA A 590 -17.56 17.26 1.46
C ALA A 590 -17.30 17.78 0.04
N GLN A 591 -16.03 17.80 -0.42
CA GLN A 591 -15.69 18.17 -1.80
C GLN A 591 -16.19 17.16 -2.84
N ALA A 592 -16.20 15.86 -2.48
CA ALA A 592 -16.72 14.80 -3.33
C ALA A 592 -18.25 14.71 -3.33
N THR A 593 -18.91 15.32 -2.35
CA THR A 593 -20.37 15.33 -2.26
C THR A 593 -20.93 16.26 -3.35
N PRO A 594 -21.80 15.76 -4.26
CA PRO A 594 -22.44 16.62 -5.25
C PRO A 594 -23.45 17.57 -4.57
N MET A 595 -23.71 18.71 -5.19
CA MET A 595 -24.77 19.61 -4.71
C MET A 595 -26.11 18.87 -4.74
N PRO A 596 -26.89 18.87 -3.63
CA PRO A 596 -28.21 18.24 -3.62
C PRO A 596 -29.10 18.79 -4.73
N SER A 597 -29.83 17.91 -5.40
CA SER A 597 -30.77 18.24 -6.47
C SER A 597 -32.14 17.67 -6.14
N ARG A 598 -33.15 18.55 -6.01
CA ARG A 598 -34.54 18.14 -5.76
C ARG A 598 -35.02 17.11 -6.77
N LYS A 599 -34.68 17.32 -8.04
CA LYS A 599 -35.06 16.45 -9.15
C LYS A 599 -34.43 15.06 -9.02
N GLU A 600 -33.13 14.98 -8.75
CA GLU A 600 -32.43 13.69 -8.61
C GLU A 600 -32.93 12.92 -7.38
N MET A 601 -33.13 13.62 -6.25
CA MET A 601 -33.73 13.03 -5.04
C MET A 601 -35.14 12.49 -5.31
N ALA A 602 -35.97 13.24 -6.03
CA ALA A 602 -37.31 12.81 -6.42
C ALA A 602 -37.27 11.57 -7.32
N LEU A 603 -36.37 11.54 -8.31
CA LEU A 603 -36.19 10.39 -9.18
C LEU A 603 -35.73 9.15 -8.43
N GLN A 604 -34.74 9.29 -7.54
CA GLN A 604 -34.26 8.16 -6.74
C GLN A 604 -35.36 7.58 -5.86
N GLU A 605 -36.19 8.43 -5.25
CA GLU A 605 -37.30 7.99 -4.40
C GLU A 605 -38.45 7.36 -5.21
N LEU A 606 -38.80 7.92 -6.38
CA LEU A 606 -39.75 7.31 -7.30
C LEU A 606 -39.27 5.92 -7.76
N LYS A 607 -38.00 5.79 -8.14
CA LYS A 607 -37.39 4.51 -8.54
C LYS A 607 -37.39 3.48 -7.41
N ARG A 608 -37.15 3.91 -6.17
CA ARG A 608 -37.21 3.04 -4.99
C ARG A 608 -38.59 2.43 -4.78
N VAL A 609 -39.66 3.22 -4.99
CA VAL A 609 -41.05 2.77 -4.76
C VAL A 609 -41.61 2.00 -5.95
N TYR A 610 -41.35 2.46 -7.16
CA TYR A 610 -42.05 1.97 -8.37
C TYR A 610 -41.13 1.21 -9.36
N GLY A 611 -39.82 1.16 -9.10
CA GLY A 611 -38.82 0.59 -10.00
C GLY A 611 -38.39 1.51 -11.14
N ASP A 612 -37.39 1.08 -11.92
CA ASP A 612 -36.71 1.91 -12.92
C ASP A 612 -37.37 1.96 -14.31
N LYS A 613 -38.44 1.19 -14.53
CA LYS A 613 -39.02 1.02 -15.88
C LYS A 613 -39.97 2.15 -16.29
N ILE A 614 -40.44 2.97 -15.36
CA ILE A 614 -41.39 4.06 -15.65
C ILE A 614 -40.60 5.31 -16.07
N PRO A 615 -40.94 5.95 -17.20
CA PRO A 615 -40.28 7.18 -17.62
C PRO A 615 -40.81 8.40 -16.84
N PHE A 616 -40.43 8.52 -15.57
CA PHE A 616 -40.97 9.50 -14.61
C PHE A 616 -40.81 10.97 -15.04
N GLU A 617 -39.83 11.28 -15.88
CA GLU A 617 -39.54 12.64 -16.37
C GLU A 617 -40.35 13.00 -17.62
N LYS A 618 -41.05 12.04 -18.24
CA LYS A 618 -41.79 12.29 -19.47
C LYS A 618 -42.99 13.18 -19.17
N LYS A 619 -43.00 14.36 -19.79
CA LYS A 619 -44.12 15.32 -19.71
C LYS A 619 -45.31 14.85 -20.53
N CYS A 620 -46.19 14.08 -19.90
CA CYS A 620 -47.35 13.45 -20.55
C CYS A 620 -48.64 13.52 -19.74
N ILE A 621 -48.62 14.19 -18.58
CA ILE A 621 -49.74 14.23 -17.63
C ILE A 621 -50.42 15.60 -17.64
N SER A 622 -51.71 15.66 -17.90
CA SER A 622 -52.51 16.90 -17.91
C SER A 622 -53.71 16.78 -16.98
N SER A 623 -54.27 17.91 -16.54
CA SER A 623 -55.49 17.95 -15.73
C SER A 623 -56.71 17.52 -16.56
N PHE A 624 -57.63 16.78 -15.97
CA PHE A 624 -58.93 16.45 -16.56
C PHE A 624 -60.08 16.72 -15.55
N PRO A 625 -61.07 17.56 -15.89
CA PRO A 625 -61.14 18.41 -17.09
C PRO A 625 -60.00 19.46 -17.12
N GLU A 626 -59.71 20.03 -18.29
CA GLU A 626 -58.63 21.01 -18.47
C GLU A 626 -58.77 22.21 -17.52
N GLN A 627 -57.67 22.58 -16.86
CA GLN A 627 -57.61 23.69 -15.93
C GLN A 627 -56.62 24.75 -16.42
N ARG A 628 -57.08 26.00 -16.55
CA ARG A 628 -56.24 27.11 -17.02
C ARG A 628 -55.04 27.39 -16.11
N GLU A 629 -55.19 27.12 -14.81
CA GLU A 629 -54.13 27.30 -13.80
C GLU A 629 -53.09 26.16 -13.82
N TYR A 630 -53.38 25.06 -14.53
CA TYR A 630 -52.53 23.86 -14.62
C TYR A 630 -52.34 23.45 -16.08
N PRO A 631 -51.64 24.26 -16.90
CA PRO A 631 -51.62 24.10 -18.36
C PRO A 631 -50.98 22.79 -18.84
N GLY A 632 -50.16 22.13 -18.01
CA GLY A 632 -49.48 20.88 -18.37
C GLY A 632 -48.71 20.94 -19.69
N PRO A 633 -48.35 19.78 -20.27
CA PRO A 633 -48.26 18.50 -19.61
C PRO A 633 -47.10 18.46 -18.59
N TYR A 634 -47.36 17.84 -17.45
CA TYR A 634 -46.44 17.58 -16.36
C TYR A 634 -45.83 16.18 -16.48
N SER A 635 -44.69 15.98 -15.82
CA SER A 635 -44.12 14.67 -15.53
C SER A 635 -44.53 14.18 -14.14
N VAL A 636 -44.29 12.91 -13.82
CA VAL A 636 -44.54 12.37 -12.47
C VAL A 636 -43.65 13.09 -11.45
N VAL A 637 -42.41 13.42 -11.85
CA VAL A 637 -41.47 14.19 -11.03
C VAL A 637 -42.02 15.58 -10.72
N ASP A 638 -42.55 16.29 -11.72
CA ASP A 638 -43.12 17.63 -11.52
C ASP A 638 -44.27 17.59 -10.50
N LEU A 639 -45.22 16.66 -10.69
CA LEU A 639 -46.36 16.50 -9.77
C LEU A 639 -45.91 16.10 -8.36
N TYR A 640 -44.89 15.27 -8.24
CA TYR A 640 -44.35 14.84 -6.95
C TYR A 640 -43.65 16.00 -6.23
N LEU A 641 -42.78 16.74 -6.92
CA LEU A 641 -42.09 17.90 -6.37
C LEU A 641 -43.04 19.04 -5.99
N GLU A 642 -44.16 19.19 -6.69
CA GLU A 642 -45.19 20.17 -6.35
C GLU A 642 -46.14 19.69 -5.24
N GLY A 643 -45.99 18.46 -4.75
CA GLY A 643 -46.88 17.86 -3.74
C GLY A 643 -48.27 17.50 -4.27
N ARG A 644 -48.46 17.56 -5.58
CA ARG A 644 -49.74 17.39 -6.29
C ARG A 644 -49.99 15.95 -6.76
N LEU A 645 -48.98 15.08 -6.65
CA LEU A 645 -49.10 13.65 -6.96
C LEU A 645 -50.00 12.94 -5.94
N LEU A 646 -49.75 13.16 -4.63
CA LEU A 646 -50.56 12.61 -3.54
C LEU A 646 -51.87 13.36 -3.35
N ASN A 647 -51.84 14.69 -3.45
CA ASN A 647 -52.96 15.57 -3.16
C ASN A 647 -53.34 16.36 -4.42
N PRO A 648 -54.03 15.74 -5.39
CA PRO A 648 -54.48 16.45 -6.58
C PRO A 648 -55.48 17.56 -6.20
N PRO A 649 -55.46 18.74 -6.86
CA PRO A 649 -56.26 19.89 -6.45
C PRO A 649 -57.72 19.81 -6.94
N GLY A 650 -58.45 18.78 -6.51
CA GLY A 650 -59.90 18.65 -6.74
C GLY A 650 -60.32 18.20 -8.15
N PHE A 651 -59.38 17.78 -9.00
CA PHE A 651 -59.60 17.21 -10.33
C PHE A 651 -58.63 16.05 -10.60
N ASP A 652 -58.88 15.27 -11.66
CA ASP A 652 -58.06 14.09 -11.98
C ASP A 652 -56.85 14.46 -12.84
N TRP A 653 -55.76 13.70 -12.67
CA TRP A 653 -54.63 13.70 -13.60
C TRP A 653 -54.84 12.63 -14.67
N HIS A 654 -54.58 12.96 -15.93
CA HIS A 654 -54.66 12.04 -17.06
C HIS A 654 -53.32 11.97 -17.80
N SER A 655 -52.87 10.75 -18.10
CA SER A 655 -51.65 10.52 -18.88
C SER A 655 -51.98 10.20 -20.33
N SER A 656 -51.30 10.87 -21.25
CA SER A 656 -51.33 10.61 -22.69
C SER A 656 -50.43 9.44 -23.14
N ASP A 657 -49.63 8.88 -22.23
CA ASP A 657 -48.73 7.75 -22.51
C ASP A 657 -49.08 6.54 -21.63
N SER A 658 -49.36 5.40 -22.26
CA SER A 658 -49.66 4.14 -21.57
C SER A 658 -48.52 3.63 -20.69
N ASN A 659 -47.27 3.99 -20.98
CA ASN A 659 -46.11 3.65 -20.15
C ASN A 659 -46.03 4.45 -18.84
N VAL A 660 -46.86 5.50 -18.69
CA VAL A 660 -46.97 6.31 -17.48
C VAL A 660 -48.42 6.26 -17.00
N SER A 661 -48.81 5.14 -16.40
CA SER A 661 -50.16 5.00 -15.83
C SER A 661 -50.24 5.70 -14.47
N ILE A 662 -50.93 6.85 -14.42
CA ILE A 662 -50.93 7.74 -13.24
C ILE A 662 -51.70 7.17 -12.04
N ARG A 663 -52.82 6.46 -12.25
CA ARG A 663 -53.64 5.92 -11.15
C ARG A 663 -52.88 4.94 -10.25
N PRO A 664 -52.20 3.89 -10.77
CA PRO A 664 -51.36 3.02 -9.94
C PRO A 664 -50.27 3.76 -9.17
N ILE A 665 -49.66 4.77 -9.79
CA ILE A 665 -48.63 5.60 -9.15
C ILE A 665 -49.24 6.34 -7.94
N GLN A 666 -50.40 7.00 -8.11
CA GLN A 666 -51.07 7.72 -7.03
C GLN A 666 -51.48 6.82 -5.86
N VAL A 667 -51.96 5.60 -6.13
CA VAL A 667 -52.39 4.64 -5.08
C VAL A 667 -51.25 4.30 -4.10
N GLN A 668 -50.01 4.16 -4.61
CA GLN A 668 -48.86 3.84 -3.77
C GLN A 668 -48.06 5.09 -3.36
N ALA A 669 -48.48 6.29 -3.76
CA ALA A 669 -47.74 7.53 -3.50
C ALA A 669 -47.60 7.86 -2.00
N GLY A 670 -48.47 7.32 -1.14
CA GLY A 670 -48.30 7.39 0.33
C GLY A 670 -47.02 6.73 0.87
N GLN A 671 -46.33 5.92 0.06
CA GLN A 671 -45.03 5.32 0.42
C GLN A 671 -43.83 6.22 0.09
N LEU A 672 -44.06 7.30 -0.67
CA LEU A 672 -43.03 8.27 -1.04
C LEU A 672 -42.72 9.18 0.16
N LYS A 673 -41.42 9.42 0.38
CA LYS A 673 -40.96 10.41 1.37
C LYS A 673 -41.26 11.85 0.91
N ASP A 674 -41.19 12.81 1.83
CA ASP A 674 -41.23 14.23 1.46
C ASP A 674 -39.83 14.69 1.01
N VAL A 675 -39.59 14.67 -0.31
CA VAL A 675 -38.31 15.08 -0.90
C VAL A 675 -38.04 16.58 -0.72
N ASN A 676 -39.07 17.43 -0.66
CA ASN A 676 -38.88 18.86 -0.43
C ASN A 676 -38.40 19.13 0.99
N LYS A 677 -38.93 18.38 1.97
CA LYS A 677 -38.45 18.43 3.35
C LYS A 677 -37.00 17.91 3.45
N ALA A 678 -36.72 16.74 2.87
CA ALA A 678 -35.37 16.18 2.85
C ALA A 678 -34.34 17.15 2.21
N PHE A 679 -34.68 17.74 1.07
CA PHE A 679 -33.82 18.74 0.41
C PHE A 679 -33.58 19.98 1.27
N LYS A 680 -34.62 20.50 1.95
CA LYS A 680 -34.48 21.65 2.87
C LYS A 680 -33.57 21.34 4.06
N GLU A 681 -33.50 20.08 4.49
CA GLU A 681 -32.61 19.62 5.57
C GLU A 681 -31.18 19.37 5.07
N GLU A 682 -31.00 18.81 3.86
CA GLU A 682 -29.68 18.48 3.30
C GLU A 682 -28.92 19.70 2.74
N LEU A 683 -29.61 20.65 2.11
CA LEU A 683 -28.97 21.77 1.43
C LEU A 683 -28.11 22.64 2.39
N PRO A 684 -28.55 22.99 3.62
CA PRO A 684 -27.70 23.69 4.57
C PRO A 684 -26.48 22.87 5.01
N ASN A 685 -26.62 21.55 5.15
CA ASN A 685 -25.53 20.66 5.54
C ASN A 685 -24.46 20.57 4.45
N TYR A 686 -24.87 20.50 3.18
CA TYR A 686 -23.98 20.57 2.03
C TYR A 686 -23.14 21.86 2.06
N PHE A 687 -23.78 23.02 2.19
CA PHE A 687 -23.04 24.29 2.22
C PHE A 687 -22.16 24.43 3.46
N LYS A 688 -22.57 23.90 4.61
CA LYS A 688 -21.73 23.84 5.82
C LYS A 688 -20.48 23.00 5.55
N GLY A 689 -20.63 21.81 4.97
CA GLY A 689 -19.53 20.94 4.58
C GLY A 689 -18.57 21.61 3.60
N MET A 690 -19.09 22.29 2.58
CA MET A 690 -18.26 23.03 1.61
C MET A 690 -17.46 24.16 2.25
N LYS A 691 -18.05 24.94 3.17
CA LYS A 691 -17.32 25.98 3.91
C LYS A 691 -16.20 25.39 4.75
N GLN A 692 -16.48 24.29 5.46
CA GLN A 692 -15.49 23.58 6.26
C GLN A 692 -14.35 23.07 5.36
N ALA A 693 -14.68 22.49 4.20
CA ALA A 693 -13.69 21.99 3.26
C ALA A 693 -12.77 23.09 2.71
N VAL A 694 -13.32 24.25 2.33
CA VAL A 694 -12.52 25.42 1.91
C VAL A 694 -11.56 25.83 3.02
N ALA A 695 -12.05 25.94 4.26
CA ALA A 695 -11.21 26.33 5.39
C ALA A 695 -10.09 25.31 5.67
N SER A 696 -10.42 24.01 5.68
CA SER A 696 -9.47 22.92 5.92
C SER A 696 -8.41 22.85 4.82
N GLN A 697 -8.78 23.09 3.56
CA GLN A 697 -7.83 23.14 2.46
C GLN A 697 -6.84 24.30 2.61
N VAL A 698 -7.28 25.51 2.98
CA VAL A 698 -6.37 26.64 3.25
C VAL A 698 -5.40 26.31 4.38
N LYS A 699 -5.90 25.77 5.50
CA LYS A 699 -5.06 25.33 6.62
C LYS A 699 -4.02 24.32 6.17
N HIS A 700 -4.44 23.33 5.38
CA HIS A 700 -3.56 22.31 4.84
C HIS A 700 -2.44 22.91 3.98
N LEU A 701 -2.81 23.77 3.02
CA LEU A 701 -1.85 24.41 2.10
C LEU A 701 -0.82 25.26 2.84
N ILE A 702 -1.22 26.03 3.86
CA ILE A 702 -0.28 26.83 4.66
C ILE A 702 0.62 25.91 5.49
N SER A 703 0.05 24.88 6.15
CA SER A 703 0.81 23.97 7.02
C SER A 703 1.85 23.11 6.30
N THR A 704 1.73 22.95 4.98
CA THR A 704 2.63 22.15 4.15
C THR A 704 3.73 22.98 3.47
N GLN A 705 3.76 24.30 3.69
CA GLN A 705 4.80 25.15 3.12
C GLN A 705 6.18 24.93 3.80
N PRO A 706 7.28 25.28 3.10
CA PRO A 706 8.60 25.34 3.72
C PRO A 706 8.60 26.19 5.00
N LEU A 707 9.45 25.83 5.97
CA LEU A 707 9.44 26.45 7.31
C LEU A 707 9.51 27.98 7.27
N GLU A 708 10.31 28.58 6.40
CA GLU A 708 10.42 30.03 6.31
C GLU A 708 9.15 30.72 5.80
N VAL A 709 8.39 30.06 4.92
CA VAL A 709 7.09 30.55 4.45
C VAL A 709 6.05 30.40 5.57
N ARG A 710 6.05 29.26 6.28
CA ARG A 710 5.23 29.04 7.48
C ARG A 710 5.43 30.10 8.56
N LYS A 711 6.69 30.52 8.77
CA LYS A 711 7.05 31.62 9.67
C LYS A 711 6.56 32.98 9.17
N ASP A 712 6.50 33.21 7.85
CA ASP A 712 5.92 34.43 7.29
C ASP A 712 4.43 34.54 7.63
N PHE A 713 3.68 33.43 7.53
CA PHE A 713 2.27 33.37 7.90
C PHE A 713 2.04 33.48 9.42
N GLU A 714 2.87 32.87 10.27
CA GLU A 714 2.64 32.91 11.72
C GLU A 714 3.11 34.21 12.38
N PHE A 715 4.26 34.76 11.96
CA PHE A 715 4.91 35.84 12.69
C PHE A 715 4.88 37.19 11.95
N GLY A 716 4.77 37.19 10.63
CA GLY A 716 4.72 38.43 9.85
C GLY A 716 3.35 39.11 9.92
N ALA A 717 3.31 40.44 9.80
CA ALA A 717 2.04 41.16 9.64
C ALA A 717 1.33 40.70 8.37
N ILE A 718 0.03 40.40 8.42
CA ILE A 718 -0.77 39.82 7.34
C ILE A 718 -1.74 40.85 6.75
N THR A 719 -1.84 40.87 5.43
CA THR A 719 -2.96 41.51 4.72
C THR A 719 -3.53 40.51 3.70
N VAL A 720 -4.81 40.17 3.85
CA VAL A 720 -5.53 39.31 2.89
C VAL A 720 -6.17 40.19 1.84
N MET A 721 -5.96 39.87 0.56
CA MET A 721 -6.39 40.71 -0.55
C MET A 721 -6.99 39.87 -1.68
N ARG A 722 -7.95 40.45 -2.39
CA ARG A 722 -8.44 39.98 -3.68
C ARG A 722 -7.93 40.85 -4.80
N ALA A 723 -7.56 40.25 -5.92
CA ALA A 723 -7.22 40.94 -7.16
C ALA A 723 -8.43 40.97 -8.11
N ASP A 724 -9.00 42.16 -8.32
CA ASP A 724 -10.09 42.40 -9.27
C ASP A 724 -9.51 42.93 -10.59
N GLU A 725 -9.66 42.18 -11.68
CA GLU A 725 -9.37 42.72 -13.03
C GLU A 725 -10.47 43.69 -13.45
N LEU A 726 -10.08 44.88 -13.90
CA LEU A 726 -11.00 45.91 -14.34
C LEU A 726 -10.95 46.09 -15.85
N TYR A 727 -12.09 46.49 -16.42
CA TYR A 727 -12.21 46.93 -17.80
C TYR A 727 -13.15 48.13 -17.90
N TYR A 728 -13.06 48.86 -19.01
CA TYR A 728 -13.91 50.02 -19.28
C TYR A 728 -14.88 49.71 -20.41
N GLU A 729 -16.16 49.89 -20.13
CA GLU A 729 -17.25 49.72 -21.10
C GLU A 729 -17.73 51.10 -21.54
N ASN A 730 -17.76 51.34 -22.85
CA ASN A 730 -18.30 52.57 -23.42
C ASN A 730 -19.80 52.67 -23.12
N GLN A 731 -20.23 53.80 -22.56
CA GLN A 731 -21.63 54.09 -22.34
C GLN A 731 -22.14 54.99 -23.46
N TYR A 732 -23.24 54.57 -24.07
CA TYR A 732 -23.93 55.31 -25.13
C TYR A 732 -25.28 55.80 -24.61
N ASN A 733 -25.69 57.00 -25.00
CA ASN A 733 -27.02 57.50 -24.71
C ASN A 733 -28.06 56.89 -25.67
N PHE A 734 -29.33 57.22 -25.48
CA PHE A 734 -30.44 56.74 -26.33
C PHE A 734 -30.24 57.04 -27.83
N TYR A 735 -29.47 58.08 -28.16
CA TYR A 735 -29.15 58.48 -29.54
C TYR A 735 -27.88 57.83 -30.11
N GLY A 736 -27.25 56.89 -29.37
CA GLY A 736 -26.03 56.22 -29.80
C GLY A 736 -24.75 57.04 -29.64
N ASN A 737 -24.79 58.21 -28.99
CA ASN A 737 -23.61 59.03 -28.74
C ASN A 737 -22.87 58.54 -27.48
N LEU A 738 -21.54 58.45 -27.56
CA LEU A 738 -20.69 58.10 -26.42
C LEU A 738 -20.81 59.20 -25.35
N VAL A 739 -21.30 58.84 -24.17
CA VAL A 739 -21.52 59.75 -23.02
C VAL A 739 -20.58 59.47 -21.86
N GLY A 740 -19.81 58.37 -21.91
CA GLY A 740 -18.80 58.09 -20.91
C GLY A 740 -18.23 56.68 -21.02
N ARG A 741 -17.39 56.32 -20.06
CA ARG A 741 -16.92 54.94 -19.85
C ARG A 741 -17.25 54.51 -18.44
N ALA A 742 -18.00 53.42 -18.30
CA ALA A 742 -18.23 52.79 -17.01
C ALA A 742 -17.11 51.80 -16.71
N GLN A 743 -16.54 51.91 -15.53
CA GLN A 743 -15.62 50.89 -15.03
C GLN A 743 -16.43 49.68 -14.59
N LYS A 744 -16.00 48.50 -15.05
CA LYS A 744 -16.59 47.22 -14.71
C LYS A 744 -15.50 46.30 -14.19
N THR A 745 -15.87 45.43 -13.25
CA THR A 745 -15.00 44.33 -12.80
C THR A 745 -15.27 43.13 -13.70
N LYS A 746 -14.22 42.52 -14.24
CA LYS A 746 -14.37 41.25 -14.95
C LYS A 746 -14.85 40.18 -13.97
N GLU A 747 -15.65 39.26 -14.49
CA GLU A 747 -16.00 38.08 -13.71
C GLU A 747 -14.73 37.31 -13.36
N ARG A 748 -14.63 36.90 -12.09
CA ARG A 748 -13.44 36.23 -11.58
C ARG A 748 -13.33 34.84 -12.18
N LYS A 749 -12.17 34.52 -12.72
CA LYS A 749 -11.88 33.17 -13.25
C LYS A 749 -11.65 32.14 -12.14
N ASN A 750 -11.23 32.60 -10.96
CA ASN A 750 -10.96 31.79 -9.78
C ASN A 750 -11.26 32.59 -8.49
N ASN A 751 -11.26 31.90 -7.36
CA ASN A 751 -11.41 32.50 -6.03
C ASN A 751 -10.05 32.53 -5.30
N ASN A 752 -8.97 32.81 -6.04
CA ASN A 752 -7.64 32.92 -5.45
C ASN A 752 -7.53 34.22 -4.65
N LEU A 753 -6.90 34.15 -3.47
CA LEU A 753 -6.57 35.34 -2.68
C LEU A 753 -5.05 35.48 -2.55
N LEU A 754 -4.64 36.74 -2.38
CA LEU A 754 -3.28 37.14 -2.14
C LEU A 754 -3.08 37.41 -0.65
N ILE A 755 -2.02 36.85 -0.06
CA ILE A 755 -1.62 37.06 1.31
C ILE A 755 -0.31 37.82 1.31
N ARG A 756 -0.35 39.09 1.68
CA ARG A 756 0.85 39.89 1.91
C ARG A 756 1.32 39.70 3.34
N THR A 757 2.59 39.40 3.50
CA THR A 757 3.26 39.22 4.77
C THR A 757 4.41 40.21 4.89
N ARG A 758 4.62 40.79 6.09
CA ARG A 758 5.80 41.59 6.40
C ARG A 758 6.48 41.03 7.64
N ARG A 759 7.67 40.45 7.47
CA ARG A 759 8.49 39.86 8.56
C ARG A 759 9.94 40.27 8.40
N ASN A 760 10.60 40.67 9.48
CA ASN A 760 12.02 41.07 9.50
C ASN A 760 12.37 42.10 8.40
N GLY A 761 11.50 43.10 8.21
CA GLY A 761 11.67 44.15 7.20
C GLY A 761 11.44 43.71 5.74
N LYS A 762 11.18 42.42 5.48
CA LYS A 762 10.91 41.89 4.13
C LYS A 762 9.40 41.75 3.91
N THR A 763 8.92 42.28 2.80
CA THR A 763 7.54 42.10 2.34
C THR A 763 7.49 41.01 1.28
N ARG A 764 6.60 40.04 1.44
CA ARG A 764 6.34 38.96 0.48
C ARG A 764 4.85 38.81 0.25
N THR A 765 4.45 38.63 -1.00
CA THR A 765 3.05 38.37 -1.35
C THR A 765 2.92 36.94 -1.88
N TYR A 766 1.99 36.19 -1.33
CA TYR A 766 1.70 34.81 -1.70
C TYR A 766 0.32 34.72 -2.35
N GLU A 767 0.22 34.08 -3.51
CA GLU A 767 -1.07 33.67 -4.08
C GLU A 767 -1.40 32.25 -3.61
N ILE A 768 -2.60 32.05 -3.06
CA ILE A 768 -3.13 30.72 -2.77
C ILE A 768 -4.15 30.37 -3.85
N ASP A 769 -3.82 29.34 -4.64
CA ASP A 769 -4.68 28.79 -5.67
C ASP A 769 -5.42 27.56 -5.12
N MET A 770 -6.71 27.74 -4.83
CA MET A 770 -7.55 26.69 -4.27
C MET A 770 -7.88 25.58 -5.27
N LYS A 771 -7.86 25.89 -6.58
CA LYS A 771 -8.17 24.91 -7.63
C LYS A 771 -6.97 24.03 -7.92
N ARG A 772 -5.76 24.60 -7.95
CA ARG A 772 -4.50 23.87 -8.14
C ARG A 772 -3.97 23.28 -6.83
N GLY A 773 -4.47 23.74 -5.68
CA GLY A 773 -4.01 23.30 -4.37
C GLY A 773 -2.56 23.72 -4.11
N SER A 774 -2.21 24.97 -4.39
CA SER A 774 -0.82 25.44 -4.31
C SER A 774 -0.71 26.85 -3.75
N ILE A 775 0.41 27.14 -3.08
CA ILE A 775 0.81 28.49 -2.69
C ILE A 775 2.05 28.87 -3.49
N SER A 776 2.05 30.05 -4.11
CA SER A 776 3.20 30.56 -4.85
C SER A 776 3.49 32.01 -4.49
N GLN A 777 4.77 32.38 -4.45
CA GLN A 777 5.16 33.78 -4.23
C GLN A 777 4.97 34.58 -5.53
N THR A 778 4.38 35.76 -5.43
CA THR A 778 4.13 36.66 -6.58
C THR A 778 4.77 38.04 -6.36
N ALA A 779 5.11 38.72 -7.46
CA ALA A 779 5.77 40.02 -7.48
C ALA A 779 4.79 41.22 -7.39
N ILE A 780 3.50 40.98 -7.11
CA ILE A 780 2.48 42.04 -7.03
C ILE A 780 2.78 42.98 -5.84
N GLY A 781 3.23 44.19 -6.17
CA GLY A 781 3.68 45.21 -5.21
C GLY A 781 2.71 46.35 -4.90
N SER A 782 1.59 46.50 -5.63
CA SER A 782 0.63 47.61 -5.42
C SER A 782 -0.03 47.54 -4.03
N GLU A 783 -0.38 48.69 -3.43
CA GLU A 783 -1.14 48.71 -2.15
C GLU A 783 -2.65 48.47 -2.37
N PRO A 784 -3.37 47.83 -1.43
CA PRO A 784 -4.83 47.76 -1.46
C PRO A 784 -5.46 49.15 -1.58
N GLY A 785 -6.44 49.29 -2.47
CA GLY A 785 -7.10 50.58 -2.71
C GLY A 785 -6.25 51.64 -3.43
N TYR A 786 -4.98 51.38 -3.74
CA TYR A 786 -4.18 52.27 -4.57
C TYR A 786 -4.65 52.20 -6.02
N TYR A 787 -4.92 53.36 -6.61
CA TYR A 787 -5.40 53.49 -7.97
C TYR A 787 -4.60 54.57 -8.70
N PRO A 788 -3.83 54.23 -9.75
CA PRO A 788 -3.10 55.23 -10.51
C PRO A 788 -4.12 56.20 -11.17
N PRO A 789 -3.99 57.53 -10.97
CA PRO A 789 -4.86 58.50 -11.61
C PRO A 789 -4.75 58.39 -13.14
N ARG A 790 -5.88 58.27 -13.84
CA ARG A 790 -6.00 58.25 -15.32
C ARG A 790 -5.50 57.00 -16.06
N ALA A 791 -5.54 55.82 -15.44
CA ALA A 791 -5.19 54.59 -16.15
C ALA A 791 -6.25 54.24 -17.24
N THR A 792 -5.84 54.28 -18.51
CA THR A 792 -6.68 54.02 -19.70
C THR A 792 -6.65 52.57 -20.17
N GLU A 793 -5.81 51.73 -19.57
CA GLU A 793 -5.65 50.30 -19.87
C GLU A 793 -6.23 49.40 -18.77
N PRO A 794 -6.49 48.10 -19.02
CA PRO A 794 -6.93 47.15 -18.00
C PRO A 794 -5.94 47.08 -16.85
N HIS A 795 -6.42 47.24 -15.61
CA HIS A 795 -5.59 47.22 -14.41
C HIS A 795 -6.19 46.30 -13.34
N THR A 796 -5.34 45.87 -12.43
CA THR A 796 -5.70 45.01 -11.30
C THR A 796 -5.89 45.89 -10.07
N ARG A 797 -7.12 45.89 -9.53
CA ARG A 797 -7.43 46.53 -8.25
C ARG A 797 -7.30 45.53 -7.11
N LEU A 798 -6.48 45.84 -6.12
CA LEU A 798 -6.38 45.05 -4.90
C LEU A 798 -7.41 45.53 -3.88
N VAL A 799 -8.22 44.59 -3.39
CA VAL A 799 -9.27 44.82 -2.39
C VAL A 799 -8.89 44.04 -1.14
N GLU A 800 -8.68 44.72 -0.02
CA GLU A 800 -8.44 44.06 1.27
C GLU A 800 -9.70 43.31 1.73
N ILE A 801 -9.54 42.07 2.18
CA ILE A 801 -10.60 41.26 2.75
C ILE A 801 -10.39 41.19 4.26
N LYS A 802 -11.39 41.69 5.01
CA LYS A 802 -11.49 41.49 6.44
C LYS A 802 -12.47 40.35 6.71
N PRO A 803 -12.00 39.19 7.21
CA PRO A 803 -12.85 38.05 7.52
C PRO A 803 -13.92 38.41 8.54
N THR A 804 -15.09 37.81 8.37
CA THR A 804 -16.20 37.86 9.30
C THR A 804 -15.89 37.04 10.57
N GLY A 805 -16.64 37.29 11.64
CA GLY A 805 -16.47 36.62 12.94
C GLY A 805 -15.66 37.42 13.96
N THR A 806 -15.52 36.86 15.15
CA THR A 806 -14.80 37.47 16.28
C THR A 806 -13.35 37.02 16.24
N HIS A 807 -12.44 37.98 16.02
CA HIS A 807 -10.99 37.76 16.02
C HIS A 807 -10.32 38.77 16.95
N ALA A 808 -9.13 38.43 17.48
CA ALA A 808 -8.34 39.40 18.24
C ALA A 808 -8.00 40.62 17.37
N PRO A 809 -8.02 41.86 17.90
CA PRO A 809 -7.81 43.06 17.11
C PRO A 809 -6.40 43.13 16.47
N ASP A 810 -5.42 42.49 17.10
CA ASP A 810 -4.02 42.39 16.67
C ASP A 810 -3.73 41.09 15.89
N ILE A 811 -4.76 40.31 15.51
CA ILE A 811 -4.59 38.99 14.85
C ILE A 811 -3.80 39.07 13.55
N ALA A 812 -3.83 40.23 12.87
CA ALA A 812 -3.12 40.48 11.61
C ALA A 812 -1.77 41.19 11.81
N ASP A 813 -1.48 41.69 13.01
CA ASP A 813 -0.25 42.44 13.28
C ASP A 813 0.98 41.52 13.30
N SER A 814 2.17 42.12 13.24
CA SER A 814 3.41 41.36 13.39
C SER A 814 3.53 40.83 14.81
N LYS A 815 3.88 39.55 14.96
CA LYS A 815 4.25 38.99 16.27
C LYS A 815 5.76 39.03 16.47
N PRO A 816 6.25 38.98 17.72
CA PRO A 816 7.67 38.80 18.00
C PRO A 816 8.21 37.57 17.27
N HIS A 817 9.45 37.66 16.79
CA HIS A 817 10.11 36.49 16.23
C HIS A 817 10.27 35.43 17.33
N ALA A 818 9.97 34.18 16.98
CA ALA A 818 10.19 33.05 17.86
C ALA A 818 10.93 31.95 17.10
N ASP A 819 11.87 31.30 17.79
CA ASP A 819 12.72 30.27 17.19
C ASP A 819 12.01 28.91 17.07
N HIS A 820 10.84 28.74 17.69
CA HIS A 820 10.06 27.50 17.61
C HIS A 820 9.39 27.31 16.24
N ILE A 821 9.07 26.05 15.94
CA ILE A 821 8.36 25.65 14.74
C ILE A 821 6.87 25.91 14.97
N PRO A 822 6.18 26.68 14.11
CA PRO A 822 4.77 27.00 14.31
C PRO A 822 3.83 25.85 13.91
N ASP A 823 2.80 25.59 14.73
CA ASP A 823 1.63 24.78 14.33
C ASP A 823 0.66 25.64 13.51
N ASN A 824 1.00 25.86 12.25
CA ASN A 824 0.16 26.68 11.37
C ASN A 824 -1.22 26.07 11.13
N PHE A 825 -1.41 24.75 11.21
CA PHE A 825 -2.73 24.18 10.89
C PHE A 825 -3.77 24.55 11.95
N SER A 826 -3.37 24.50 13.22
CA SER A 826 -4.25 24.82 14.34
C SER A 826 -4.24 26.31 14.73
N SER A 827 -3.29 27.09 14.22
CA SER A 827 -3.11 28.52 14.54
C SER A 827 -4.35 29.37 14.25
N GLU A 828 -4.65 30.30 15.16
CA GLU A 828 -5.70 31.32 15.00
C GLU A 828 -5.48 32.20 13.77
N ARG A 829 -4.23 32.50 13.39
CA ARG A 829 -3.92 33.32 12.20
C ARG A 829 -4.28 32.58 10.92
N THR A 830 -4.00 31.28 10.86
CA THR A 830 -4.41 30.46 9.71
C THR A 830 -5.92 30.33 9.64
N ARG A 831 -6.62 30.22 10.79
CA ARG A 831 -8.09 30.25 10.82
C ARG A 831 -8.64 31.58 10.32
N TYR A 832 -8.02 32.70 10.69
CA TYR A 832 -8.36 34.03 10.16
C TYR A 832 -8.24 34.07 8.63
N ILE A 833 -7.12 33.60 8.07
CA ILE A 833 -6.94 33.52 6.61
C ILE A 833 -7.98 32.57 5.98
N ALA A 834 -8.17 31.40 6.55
CA ALA A 834 -9.14 30.41 6.05
C ALA A 834 -10.58 30.96 6.04
N GLN A 835 -10.95 31.75 7.04
CA GLN A 835 -12.26 32.42 7.09
C GLN A 835 -12.39 33.46 5.96
N ALA A 836 -11.32 34.16 5.60
CA ALA A 836 -11.32 35.07 4.45
C ALA A 836 -11.70 34.36 3.15
N PHE A 837 -11.17 33.15 2.93
CA PHE A 837 -11.52 32.32 1.76
C PHE A 837 -12.97 31.83 1.81
N VAL A 838 -13.46 31.44 2.98
CA VAL A 838 -14.86 31.04 3.16
C VAL A 838 -15.82 32.18 2.80
N ASP A 839 -15.50 33.40 3.24
CA ASP A 839 -16.31 34.59 2.98
C ASP A 839 -16.26 34.99 1.49
N ASP A 840 -15.09 34.87 0.86
CA ASP A 840 -14.89 35.24 -0.54
C ASP A 840 -15.40 34.20 -1.56
N ALA A 841 -15.52 32.93 -1.16
CA ALA A 841 -15.97 31.82 -2.01
C ALA A 841 -17.41 31.97 -2.54
N ASN A 842 -18.13 33.03 -2.16
CA ASN A 842 -19.46 33.40 -2.67
C ASN A 842 -20.54 32.33 -2.41
N ILE A 843 -20.28 31.40 -1.48
CA ILE A 843 -21.13 30.24 -1.16
C ILE A 843 -22.53 30.70 -0.72
N GLU A 844 -22.64 31.81 0.00
CA GLU A 844 -23.92 32.36 0.46
C GLU A 844 -24.83 32.86 -0.66
N ASN A 845 -24.26 33.43 -1.73
CA ASN A 845 -25.05 33.87 -2.86
C ASN A 845 -25.55 32.68 -3.69
N ILE A 846 -24.75 31.62 -3.80
CA ILE A 846 -25.18 30.35 -4.41
C ILE A 846 -26.33 29.77 -3.59
N ARG A 847 -26.19 29.69 -2.26
CA ARG A 847 -27.24 29.22 -1.35
C ARG A 847 -28.56 29.97 -1.53
N LYS A 848 -28.52 31.31 -1.61
CA LYS A 848 -29.72 32.14 -1.83
C LYS A 848 -30.38 31.89 -3.19
N ARG A 849 -29.61 31.60 -4.24
CA ARG A 849 -30.15 31.26 -5.57
C ARG A 849 -30.80 29.87 -5.57
N SER A 850 -30.23 28.90 -4.86
CA SER A 850 -30.74 27.52 -4.77
C SER A 850 -32.05 27.36 -3.98
N HIS A 851 -32.51 28.40 -3.28
CA HIS A 851 -33.82 28.43 -2.62
C HIS A 851 -34.96 28.91 -3.54
N ARG A 852 -34.67 29.34 -4.77
CA ARG A 852 -35.72 29.83 -5.68
C ARG A 852 -36.47 28.64 -6.32
N PRO A 853 -37.81 28.68 -6.35
CA PRO A 853 -38.62 27.53 -6.77
C PRO A 853 -38.42 27.10 -8.23
N TYR A 854 -37.93 27.99 -9.12
CA TYR A 854 -37.94 27.77 -10.58
C TYR A 854 -36.57 27.60 -11.26
N ASN A 855 -35.45 27.55 -10.53
CA ASN A 855 -34.14 27.26 -11.11
C ASN A 855 -33.45 26.18 -10.29
N ILE A 856 -33.00 25.13 -10.97
CA ILE A 856 -32.45 23.84 -10.49
C ILE A 856 -33.54 22.77 -10.33
#